data_AF-A0AAV2Z2X5-F1
#
_entry.id   AF-A0AAV2Z2X5-F1
#
_cell.length_a   1.000
_cell.length_b   1.000
_cell.length_c   1.000
_cell.angle_alpha   90.00
_cell.angle_beta   90.00
_cell.angle_gamma   90.00
#
_symmetry.space_group_name_H-M   'P 1'
#
loop_
_entity.id
_entity.type
_entity.pdbx_description
1 polymer ?
#
loop_
_entity_poly.entity_id
_entity_poly.type
_entity_poly.pdbx_seq_one_letter_code
_entity_poly.pdbx_strand_id
1 'polypeptide(L)'
;MLTWSQALVPSRRVRTHWQTFLQSAQATREATKAAIHAVRIDTTAASTTAAIATATHAVVAFTASGAEKRRSSTGGARVAGKPVKVIKSSAPVKSTDAWHQKQLINYWKETVDMLEENNATGKKECELPNEMECGCKTRRLKEQKEAETLRARQQDGQGAAKPAVSFESTWYRRLLPQECIAFSSPEGRKLFTEAINYQDNHMQIYFPLAEQFITQAEPAFCGLATLAMCLNALQIDPGRLWKGPWRWYSEELFDCCTSLSVAKEKGISLSEFICLARCNGVITEDLRANSSFTLDQFRSIVKRCCATSSEIVVLNYSRKVLGQTGDGHFSPIGGYHAERDMVLLLDVARFKYPPHWVKLSLVFEAMQQVDESIGLPRGLVILKENAHATGPTLVHHDMMHAAASNQTESSLTQIPPTSLAASASPAEVHVVTPHNHSWLLASPETGTLPQLEVIFGVKHFHIPHDGFVQFSGDKMGAYRHEHEIPSVIMSGIEPGSYFWTLQLVHRNGTLVQGPATRAFVHIEVVLPLESKPGPAQASVNGRLVLFNLPHKQRPRIEKQRGKVCFVSSMSAMFDGQKKMWLQQIQAFANSRSTAATMEDVKFSVLTFERVTHESVLARTLEELDVNVTGVPLEMSRKHFHPSMRNGEDMLEYLVESIKLSLGPNQALWSLELASTALPGFVVDFWRRIVDALTTCKNGVLVLANSRNIGDEALVIGARLAKVKAIVMELANLEPVNVEVDVIIAPSHFALHHPSVLNAARASKQFVLRAGIDHNVFYPGLRVYNATGKIVVGYVGRLATEKSLGILLSAAKLLRGSCHNCRVRIIGDGPLEDQLVALADDFAIMDMVEFVRGVYDEVALVQELHKMDVFVCTRFLETLGIAALEAMGTGLPIVGFFSGGTTEFLHDGYNGIAVKEPSAGAFHDAIKALVQDPALRQYLGMNARRTVELWFRQDQQLPNYGKLYKRLLY
;
A
#
# COMPACT_ATOMS: atom_id res chain seq x y z
N MET A 1 30.36 -29.96 3.61
CA MET A 1 29.17 -30.82 3.74
C MET A 1 29.49 -32.30 3.98
N LEU A 2 30.49 -32.92 3.32
CA LEU A 2 30.85 -34.33 3.57
C LEU A 2 31.51 -34.61 4.94
N THR A 3 32.19 -33.63 5.54
CA THR A 3 32.84 -33.77 6.86
C THR A 3 31.92 -33.57 8.06
N TRP A 4 30.66 -33.14 7.84
CA TRP A 4 29.70 -32.85 8.93
C TRP A 4 28.70 -34.00 9.19
N SER A 5 28.78 -35.12 8.48
CA SER A 5 27.72 -36.16 8.49
C SER A 5 27.97 -37.35 9.42
N GLN A 6 29.11 -37.45 10.10
CA GLN A 6 29.45 -38.65 10.86
C GLN A 6 28.95 -38.69 12.32
N ALA A 7 28.35 -37.62 12.85
CA ALA A 7 28.00 -37.56 14.28
C ALA A 7 26.50 -37.69 14.63
N LEU A 8 25.54 -37.59 13.71
CA LEU A 8 24.13 -37.37 14.07
C LEU A 8 23.08 -38.15 13.25
N VAL A 9 23.19 -39.49 13.14
CA VAL A 9 22.06 -40.31 12.64
C VAL A 9 21.96 -41.63 13.42
N PRO A 10 20.92 -41.84 14.26
CA PRO A 10 20.84 -42.99 15.17
C PRO A 10 20.31 -44.29 14.55
N SER A 11 19.74 -44.30 13.34
CA SER A 11 19.05 -45.50 12.82
C SER A 11 19.64 -46.06 11.51
N ARG A 12 19.80 -47.40 11.49
CA ARG A 12 20.34 -48.18 10.36
C ARG A 12 19.56 -47.96 9.05
N ARG A 13 18.25 -47.67 9.12
CA ARG A 13 17.37 -47.44 7.94
C ARG A 13 17.56 -46.08 7.27
N VAL A 14 17.95 -45.04 8.01
CA VAL A 14 18.21 -43.70 7.45
C VAL A 14 19.57 -43.67 6.75
N ARG A 15 20.57 -44.42 7.26
CA ARG A 15 21.88 -44.56 6.57
C ARG A 15 21.76 -45.21 5.20
N THR A 16 20.88 -46.21 5.03
CA THR A 16 20.71 -46.90 3.74
C THR A 16 20.07 -45.98 2.72
N HIS A 17 18.99 -45.27 3.08
CA HIS A 17 18.34 -44.31 2.16
C HIS A 17 19.25 -43.13 1.80
N TRP A 18 20.07 -42.66 2.76
CA TRP A 18 21.03 -41.59 2.50
C TRP A 18 22.20 -42.05 1.61
N GLN A 19 22.68 -43.29 1.77
CA GLN A 19 23.68 -43.87 0.87
C GLN A 19 23.14 -44.08 -0.55
N THR A 20 21.89 -44.51 -0.70
CA THR A 20 21.25 -44.64 -2.02
C THR A 20 21.04 -43.28 -2.68
N PHE A 21 20.67 -42.25 -1.91
CA PHE A 21 20.57 -40.87 -2.40
C PHE A 21 21.93 -40.32 -2.85
N LEU A 22 22.99 -40.55 -2.07
CA LEU A 22 24.35 -40.12 -2.42
C LEU A 22 24.89 -40.84 -3.65
N GLN A 23 24.68 -42.15 -3.77
CA GLN A 23 25.06 -42.92 -4.96
C GLN A 23 24.30 -42.44 -6.21
N SER A 24 23.01 -42.13 -6.08
CA SER A 24 22.22 -41.57 -7.17
C SER A 24 22.70 -40.18 -7.56
N ALA A 25 23.03 -39.30 -6.60
CA ALA A 25 23.56 -37.97 -6.87
C ALA A 25 24.96 -38.03 -7.53
N GLN A 26 25.79 -39.00 -7.15
CA GLN A 26 27.10 -39.24 -7.75
C GLN A 26 26.99 -39.77 -9.18
N ALA A 27 26.07 -40.71 -9.43
CA ALA A 27 25.78 -41.21 -10.76
C ALA A 27 25.24 -40.10 -11.69
N THR A 28 24.34 -39.25 -11.19
CA THR A 28 23.84 -38.08 -11.95
C THR A 28 24.97 -37.10 -12.25
N ARG A 29 25.87 -36.84 -11.29
CA ARG A 29 27.02 -35.94 -11.51
C ARG A 29 27.99 -36.47 -12.57
N GLU A 30 28.31 -37.76 -12.55
CA GLU A 30 29.22 -38.36 -13.53
C GLU A 30 28.56 -38.50 -14.91
N ALA A 31 27.25 -38.78 -14.99
CA ALA A 31 26.49 -38.74 -16.24
C ALA A 31 26.44 -37.33 -16.85
N THR A 32 26.24 -36.30 -16.03
CA THR A 32 26.26 -34.90 -16.47
C THR A 32 27.65 -34.48 -16.94
N LYS A 33 28.73 -34.91 -16.26
CA LYS A 33 30.10 -34.67 -16.74
C LYS A 33 30.39 -35.36 -18.07
N ALA A 34 29.96 -36.61 -18.24
CA ALA A 34 30.13 -37.35 -19.49
C ALA A 34 29.36 -36.68 -20.64
N ALA A 35 28.14 -36.19 -20.38
CA ALA A 35 27.35 -35.44 -21.35
C ALA A 35 27.99 -34.10 -21.72
N ILE A 36 28.52 -33.36 -20.75
CA ILE A 36 29.26 -32.10 -20.99
C ILE A 36 30.53 -32.35 -21.81
N HIS A 37 31.22 -33.47 -21.55
CA HIS A 37 32.42 -33.84 -22.30
C HIS A 37 32.10 -34.27 -23.75
N ALA A 38 30.95 -34.91 -23.98
CA ALA A 38 30.47 -35.26 -25.33
C ALA A 38 30.03 -34.03 -26.15
N VAL A 39 29.46 -33.00 -25.50
CA VAL A 39 29.06 -31.73 -26.14
C VAL A 39 30.28 -30.91 -26.62
N ARG A 40 31.47 -31.18 -26.09
CA ARG A 40 32.71 -30.48 -26.47
C ARG A 40 33.31 -30.96 -27.80
N ILE A 41 32.78 -32.03 -28.40
CA ILE A 41 33.40 -32.69 -29.57
C ILE A 41 32.62 -32.46 -30.88
N ASP A 42 31.39 -31.92 -30.86
CA ASP A 42 30.61 -31.74 -32.10
C ASP A 42 29.89 -30.38 -32.17
N THR A 43 30.38 -29.49 -33.03
CA THR A 43 29.92 -28.11 -33.18
C THR A 43 28.81 -27.98 -34.21
N THR A 44 27.55 -28.24 -33.83
CA THR A 44 26.37 -27.61 -34.47
C THR A 44 25.21 -27.45 -33.47
N ALA A 45 24.69 -26.21 -33.35
CA ALA A 45 23.72 -25.81 -32.32
C ALA A 45 22.35 -26.52 -32.39
N ALA A 46 22.03 -27.22 -33.49
CA ALA A 46 20.76 -27.91 -33.66
C ALA A 46 20.72 -29.31 -32.99
N SER A 47 21.86 -29.99 -32.85
CA SER A 47 21.91 -31.32 -32.21
C SER A 47 21.89 -31.23 -30.68
N THR A 48 22.41 -30.14 -30.12
CA THR A 48 22.53 -29.90 -28.67
C THR A 48 21.16 -29.75 -27.99
N THR A 49 20.19 -29.08 -28.65
CA THR A 49 18.84 -28.91 -28.10
C THR A 49 18.05 -30.22 -28.10
N ALA A 50 18.24 -31.07 -29.10
CA ALA A 50 17.60 -32.39 -29.17
C ALA A 50 18.20 -33.39 -28.17
N ALA A 51 19.52 -33.37 -27.95
CA ALA A 51 20.20 -34.23 -26.97
C ALA A 51 19.81 -33.87 -25.52
N ILE A 52 19.71 -32.58 -25.19
CA ILE A 52 19.29 -32.12 -23.86
C ILE A 52 17.81 -32.44 -23.60
N ALA A 53 16.94 -32.27 -24.60
CA ALA A 53 15.53 -32.63 -24.51
C ALA A 53 15.31 -34.14 -24.33
N THR A 54 16.17 -34.97 -24.93
CA THR A 54 16.11 -36.44 -24.79
C THR A 54 16.64 -36.90 -23.42
N ALA A 55 17.71 -36.28 -22.91
CA ALA A 55 18.23 -36.55 -21.57
C ALA A 55 17.27 -36.11 -20.45
N THR A 56 16.57 -34.99 -20.65
CA THR A 56 15.58 -34.48 -19.67
C THR A 56 14.33 -35.36 -19.66
N HIS A 57 13.88 -35.88 -20.80
CA HIS A 57 12.80 -36.87 -20.85
C HIS A 57 13.18 -38.21 -20.20
N ALA A 58 14.43 -38.67 -20.33
CA ALA A 58 14.90 -39.89 -19.68
C ALA A 58 14.93 -39.77 -18.14
N VAL A 59 15.28 -38.59 -17.60
CA VAL A 59 15.30 -38.32 -16.16
C VAL A 59 13.88 -38.23 -15.58
N VAL A 60 12.93 -37.64 -16.33
CA VAL A 60 11.51 -37.55 -15.92
C VAL A 60 10.80 -38.91 -16.03
N ALA A 61 11.17 -39.76 -16.98
CA ALA A 61 10.64 -41.12 -17.10
C ALA A 61 11.12 -42.04 -15.96
N PHE A 62 12.34 -41.84 -15.44
CA PHE A 62 12.88 -42.66 -14.36
C PHE A 62 12.25 -42.32 -13.00
N THR A 63 11.93 -41.05 -12.74
CA THR A 63 11.22 -40.62 -11.52
C THR A 63 9.75 -41.02 -11.50
N ALA A 64 9.10 -41.13 -12.67
CA ALA A 64 7.72 -41.62 -12.77
C ALA A 64 7.59 -43.16 -12.60
N SER A 65 8.66 -43.93 -12.85
CA SER A 65 8.64 -45.40 -12.73
C SER A 65 8.80 -45.95 -11.29
N GLY A 66 9.10 -45.09 -10.32
CA GLY A 66 9.28 -45.47 -8.91
C GLY A 66 7.98 -45.56 -8.09
N ALA A 67 6.84 -45.13 -8.64
CA ALA A 67 5.57 -45.04 -7.90
C ALA A 67 4.59 -46.19 -8.19
N GLU A 68 4.91 -47.12 -9.10
CA GLU A 68 3.97 -48.18 -9.50
C GLU A 68 4.66 -49.54 -9.54
N LYS A 69 4.82 -50.17 -8.35
CA LYS A 69 4.80 -51.63 -8.12
C LYS A 69 5.18 -51.97 -6.68
N ARG A 70 4.19 -52.36 -5.86
CA ARG A 70 4.08 -53.70 -5.23
C ARG A 70 3.04 -53.75 -4.10
N ARG A 71 1.83 -54.19 -4.44
CA ARG A 71 1.18 -55.31 -3.77
C ARG A 71 0.76 -56.34 -4.84
N SER A 72 0.76 -57.59 -4.41
CA SER A 72 0.38 -58.82 -5.10
C SER A 72 1.50 -59.61 -5.81
N SER A 73 1.37 -60.90 -5.55
CA SER A 73 2.26 -62.03 -5.63
C SER A 73 2.19 -62.77 -6.97
N THR A 74 3.02 -63.82 -7.08
CA THR A 74 2.93 -65.00 -7.95
C THR A 74 3.24 -64.86 -9.44
N GLY A 75 4.34 -65.54 -9.85
CA GLY A 75 4.31 -66.49 -10.97
C GLY A 75 4.85 -66.05 -12.34
N GLY A 76 5.94 -66.70 -12.78
CA GLY A 76 6.02 -67.27 -14.13
C GLY A 76 6.59 -66.43 -15.30
N ALA A 77 7.86 -66.70 -15.62
CA ALA A 77 8.42 -66.98 -16.95
C ALA A 77 8.22 -66.06 -18.20
N ARG A 78 9.38 -65.66 -18.74
CA ARG A 78 9.87 -65.68 -20.15
C ARG A 78 9.22 -64.83 -21.27
N VAL A 79 10.07 -63.91 -21.78
CA VAL A 79 10.59 -63.75 -23.16
C VAL A 79 9.67 -63.27 -24.32
N ALA A 80 10.12 -62.15 -24.92
CA ALA A 80 10.11 -61.70 -26.32
C ALA A 80 8.82 -61.27 -27.05
N GLY A 81 8.94 -60.14 -27.78
CA GLY A 81 8.12 -59.82 -28.96
C GLY A 81 7.65 -58.36 -29.04
N LYS A 82 8.15 -57.60 -30.02
CA LYS A 82 7.71 -56.23 -30.44
C LYS A 82 6.22 -56.21 -30.92
N PRO A 83 5.70 -55.10 -31.49
CA PRO A 83 5.35 -53.79 -30.92
C PRO A 83 3.85 -53.45 -31.17
N VAL A 84 3.18 -52.64 -30.34
CA VAL A 84 1.82 -52.15 -30.70
C VAL A 84 1.60 -50.66 -30.42
N LYS A 85 1.35 -49.97 -31.54
CA LYS A 85 0.61 -48.73 -31.81
C LYS A 85 0.20 -47.83 -30.63
N VAL A 86 0.66 -46.58 -30.76
CA VAL A 86 0.09 -45.37 -30.16
C VAL A 86 -1.37 -45.20 -30.59
N ILE A 87 -2.30 -45.25 -29.64
CA ILE A 87 -3.64 -44.69 -29.78
C ILE A 87 -3.65 -43.37 -29.04
N LYS A 88 -3.88 -42.28 -29.78
CA LYS A 88 -4.21 -40.97 -29.22
C LYS A 88 -5.53 -41.09 -28.45
N SER A 89 -5.55 -40.68 -27.19
CA SER A 89 -6.79 -40.27 -26.54
C SER A 89 -6.63 -38.86 -25.99
N SER A 90 -7.60 -38.04 -26.34
CA SER A 90 -7.75 -36.63 -26.07
C SER A 90 -8.62 -36.42 -24.83
N ALA A 91 -8.04 -35.89 -23.76
CA ALA A 91 -8.73 -35.09 -22.75
C ALA A 91 -7.70 -34.40 -21.82
N PRO A 92 -7.78 -33.08 -21.56
CA PRO A 92 -6.85 -32.39 -20.69
C PRO A 92 -7.29 -32.50 -19.22
N VAL A 93 -6.42 -33.06 -18.37
CA VAL A 93 -6.49 -32.87 -16.92
C VAL A 93 -5.88 -31.50 -16.60
N LYS A 94 -6.69 -30.57 -16.10
CA LYS A 94 -6.22 -29.28 -15.56
C LYS A 94 -5.59 -29.53 -14.19
N SER A 95 -4.29 -29.27 -14.05
CA SER A 95 -3.66 -29.07 -12.74
C SER A 95 -2.82 -27.79 -12.74
N THR A 96 -3.25 -26.87 -11.90
CA THR A 96 -2.54 -25.68 -11.40
C THR A 96 -1.30 -26.10 -10.62
N ASP A 97 -0.10 -26.01 -11.22
CA ASP A 97 1.15 -25.67 -10.48
C ASP A 97 2.37 -25.42 -11.42
N ALA A 98 2.13 -24.79 -12.57
CA ALA A 98 3.21 -24.43 -13.51
C ALA A 98 4.06 -23.24 -13.01
N TRP A 99 3.61 -22.50 -12.00
CA TRP A 99 4.28 -21.28 -11.50
C TRP A 99 5.42 -21.61 -10.54
N HIS A 100 5.19 -22.48 -9.54
CA HIS A 100 6.23 -22.87 -8.57
C HIS A 100 7.39 -23.65 -9.21
N GLN A 101 7.10 -24.53 -10.17
CA GLN A 101 8.15 -25.22 -10.92
C GLN A 101 9.01 -24.25 -11.74
N LYS A 102 8.41 -23.20 -12.31
CA LYS A 102 9.14 -22.22 -13.13
C LYS A 102 10.04 -21.31 -12.30
N GLN A 103 9.63 -20.96 -11.08
CA GLN A 103 10.45 -20.17 -10.14
C GLN A 103 11.67 -20.95 -9.62
N LEU A 104 11.50 -22.22 -9.28
CA LEU A 104 12.61 -23.08 -8.84
C LEU A 104 13.63 -23.33 -9.96
N ILE A 105 13.18 -23.46 -11.21
CA ILE A 105 14.06 -23.62 -12.37
C ILE A 105 14.87 -22.34 -12.65
N ASN A 106 14.26 -21.16 -12.51
CA ASN A 106 14.95 -19.89 -12.71
C ASN A 106 16.01 -19.62 -11.63
N TYR A 107 15.68 -19.88 -10.36
CA TYR A 107 16.63 -19.75 -9.25
C TYR A 107 17.86 -20.65 -9.41
N TRP A 108 17.66 -21.88 -9.90
CA TRP A 108 18.76 -22.81 -10.16
C TRP A 108 19.60 -22.42 -11.37
N LYS A 109 19.00 -21.84 -12.42
CA LYS A 109 19.74 -21.30 -13.58
C LYS A 109 20.63 -20.12 -13.19
N GLU A 110 20.09 -19.16 -12.44
CA GLU A 110 20.85 -17.97 -12.00
C GLU A 110 22.03 -18.35 -11.08
N THR A 111 21.86 -19.38 -10.25
CA THR A 111 22.94 -19.87 -9.38
C THR A 111 24.05 -20.58 -10.17
N VAL A 112 23.70 -21.28 -11.26
CA VAL A 112 24.67 -21.95 -12.14
C VAL A 112 25.41 -20.93 -13.00
N ASP A 113 24.71 -19.94 -13.56
CA ASP A 113 25.31 -18.87 -14.37
C ASP A 113 26.31 -18.03 -13.53
N MET A 114 25.99 -17.77 -12.26
CA MET A 114 26.88 -17.06 -11.33
C MET A 114 28.14 -17.88 -10.94
N LEU A 115 28.05 -19.21 -10.98
CA LEU A 115 29.19 -20.11 -10.73
C LEU A 115 30.04 -20.32 -11.99
N GLU A 116 29.45 -20.20 -13.18
CA GLU A 116 30.15 -20.28 -14.47
C GLU A 116 30.90 -18.98 -14.81
N GLU A 117 30.36 -17.80 -14.50
CA GLU A 117 31.07 -16.51 -14.66
C GLU A 117 32.32 -16.40 -13.76
N ASN A 118 32.29 -17.02 -12.58
CA ASN A 118 33.45 -17.07 -11.68
C ASN A 118 34.55 -18.05 -12.14
N ASN A 119 34.22 -19.03 -12.99
CA ASN A 119 35.20 -19.96 -13.57
C ASN A 119 35.70 -19.52 -14.95
N ALA A 120 34.98 -18.64 -15.65
CA ALA A 120 35.34 -18.16 -16.98
C ALA A 120 36.38 -17.02 -16.98
N THR A 121 36.61 -16.35 -15.84
CA THR A 121 37.66 -15.33 -15.70
C THR A 121 38.95 -15.94 -15.15
N GLY A 122 39.68 -16.67 -16.01
CA GLY A 122 41.03 -17.14 -15.72
C GLY A 122 41.98 -15.97 -15.45
N LYS A 123 42.12 -15.58 -14.17
CA LYS A 123 43.10 -14.57 -13.73
C LYS A 123 44.50 -15.19 -13.75
N LYS A 124 45.31 -14.72 -14.71
CA LYS A 124 46.77 -14.84 -14.67
C LYS A 124 47.31 -14.24 -13.37
N GLU A 125 48.27 -14.92 -12.76
CA GLU A 125 48.97 -14.49 -11.56
C GLU A 125 49.69 -13.15 -11.80
N CYS A 126 49.53 -12.20 -10.87
CA CYS A 126 50.30 -10.95 -10.84
C CYS A 126 51.73 -11.24 -10.37
N GLU A 127 52.70 -11.18 -11.27
CA GLU A 127 54.11 -10.98 -10.92
C GLU A 127 54.38 -9.47 -10.84
N LEU A 128 54.72 -8.95 -9.66
CA LEU A 128 55.23 -7.59 -9.48
C LEU A 128 56.59 -7.63 -8.75
N PRO A 129 57.53 -6.71 -9.05
CA PRO A 129 58.87 -6.70 -8.46
C PRO A 129 58.88 -6.44 -6.94
N ASN A 130 59.95 -6.89 -6.29
CA ASN A 130 60.13 -7.10 -4.85
C ASN A 130 59.93 -5.91 -3.88
N GLU A 131 59.44 -4.75 -4.30
CA GLU A 131 59.32 -3.55 -3.44
C GLU A 131 57.91 -2.93 -3.35
N MET A 132 56.85 -3.61 -3.83
CA MET A 132 55.47 -3.19 -3.57
C MET A 132 54.58 -4.32 -3.02
N GLU A 133 53.91 -4.07 -1.89
CA GLU A 133 52.95 -5.01 -1.30
C GLU A 133 51.57 -4.95 -2.00
N CYS A 134 51.12 -6.09 -2.51
CA CYS A 134 49.76 -6.28 -3.04
C CYS A 134 48.78 -6.62 -1.91
N GLY A 135 47.65 -5.90 -1.81
CA GLY A 135 46.59 -6.11 -0.81
C GLY A 135 45.97 -7.52 -0.75
N CYS A 136 46.24 -8.38 -1.74
CA CYS A 136 45.86 -9.81 -1.69
C CYS A 136 46.70 -10.62 -0.69
N LYS A 137 47.99 -10.28 -0.47
CA LYS A 137 48.83 -10.91 0.56
C LYS A 137 48.39 -10.52 1.98
N THR A 138 48.05 -9.25 2.17
CA THR A 138 47.57 -8.71 3.45
C THR A 138 46.24 -9.33 3.88
N ARG A 139 45.35 -9.61 2.91
CA ARG A 139 44.07 -10.30 3.15
C ARG A 139 44.26 -11.77 3.56
N ARG A 140 45.15 -12.51 2.89
CA ARG A 140 45.46 -13.91 3.26
C ARG A 140 46.11 -14.05 4.63
N LEU A 141 47.00 -13.13 5.00
CA LEU A 141 47.61 -13.09 6.34
C LEU A 141 46.59 -12.77 7.44
N LYS A 142 45.60 -11.91 7.13
CA LYS A 142 44.50 -11.60 8.05
C LYS A 142 43.54 -12.78 8.22
N GLU A 143 43.22 -13.48 7.13
CA GLU A 143 42.40 -14.70 7.14
C GLU A 143 43.11 -15.88 7.85
N GLN A 144 44.44 -16.00 7.73
CA GLN A 144 45.23 -16.98 8.50
C GLN A 144 45.28 -16.67 9.99
N LYS A 145 45.50 -15.40 10.38
CA LYS A 145 45.45 -14.99 11.79
C LYS A 145 44.07 -15.19 12.40
N GLU A 146 42.99 -14.89 11.66
CA GLU A 146 41.61 -15.13 12.12
C GLU A 146 41.32 -16.62 12.28
N ALA A 147 41.81 -17.48 11.38
CA ALA A 147 41.69 -18.94 11.49
C ALA A 147 42.50 -19.54 12.65
N GLU A 148 43.69 -19.01 12.94
CA GLU A 148 44.51 -19.39 14.10
C GLU A 148 43.87 -18.94 15.42
N THR A 149 43.28 -17.74 15.44
CA THR A 149 42.53 -17.22 16.60
C THR A 149 41.26 -18.04 16.87
N LEU A 150 40.60 -18.54 15.81
CA LEU A 150 39.44 -19.42 15.92
C LEU A 150 39.81 -20.81 16.46
N ARG A 151 41.00 -21.33 16.12
CA ARG A 151 41.53 -22.60 16.63
C ARG A 151 41.94 -22.51 18.10
N ALA A 152 42.52 -21.38 18.52
CA ALA A 152 42.84 -21.12 19.92
C ALA A 152 41.58 -21.06 20.81
N ARG A 153 40.47 -20.50 20.29
CA ARG A 153 39.18 -20.44 21.01
C ARG A 153 38.43 -21.77 21.13
N GLN A 154 38.81 -22.79 20.37
CA GLN A 154 38.18 -24.12 20.44
C GLN A 154 38.90 -25.09 21.40
N GLN A 155 40.08 -24.71 21.92
CA GLN A 155 40.83 -25.53 22.86
C GLN A 155 40.56 -25.17 24.34
N ASP A 156 40.08 -23.97 24.63
CA ASP A 156 39.68 -23.56 25.99
C ASP A 156 38.18 -23.78 26.22
N GLY A 157 37.81 -25.03 26.42
CA GLY A 157 36.53 -25.41 27.01
C GLY A 157 36.60 -25.33 28.53
N GLN A 158 35.94 -24.32 29.12
CA GLN A 158 35.22 -24.37 30.42
C GLN A 158 34.77 -22.95 30.83
N GLY A 159 33.45 -22.72 30.93
CA GLY A 159 32.91 -21.58 31.70
C GLY A 159 31.71 -20.84 31.08
N ALA A 160 30.54 -21.08 31.67
CA ALA A 160 29.31 -20.25 31.70
C ALA A 160 28.53 -19.99 30.39
N ALA A 161 27.38 -20.67 30.27
CA ALA A 161 26.34 -20.38 29.29
C ALA A 161 25.62 -19.04 29.57
N LYS A 162 25.42 -18.22 28.52
CA LYS A 162 24.51 -17.06 28.53
C LYS A 162 23.04 -17.53 28.52
N PRO A 163 22.11 -16.83 29.18
CA PRO A 163 20.72 -17.27 29.29
C PRO A 163 19.96 -17.12 27.97
N ALA A 164 19.20 -18.14 27.62
CA ALA A 164 18.27 -18.14 26.49
C ALA A 164 17.10 -17.19 26.77
N VAL A 165 16.70 -16.40 25.78
CA VAL A 165 15.49 -15.56 25.83
C VAL A 165 14.28 -16.47 25.98
N SER A 166 13.47 -16.27 27.03
CA SER A 166 12.28 -17.07 27.29
C SER A 166 11.16 -16.76 26.29
N PHE A 167 10.52 -17.80 25.75
CA PHE A 167 9.38 -17.74 24.82
C PHE A 167 8.08 -17.17 25.46
N GLU A 168 8.12 -16.69 26.70
CA GLU A 168 6.94 -16.19 27.42
C GLU A 168 6.55 -14.75 27.04
N SER A 169 7.42 -14.01 26.33
CA SER A 169 7.23 -12.59 26.03
C SER A 169 6.48 -12.28 24.73
N THR A 170 6.13 -13.27 23.89
CA THR A 170 5.42 -13.04 22.63
C THR A 170 3.92 -13.33 22.72
N TRP A 171 3.10 -12.47 22.12
CA TRP A 171 1.63 -12.64 22.00
C TRP A 171 1.21 -13.55 20.84
N TYR A 172 2.17 -13.98 20.02
CA TYR A 172 1.95 -14.72 18.77
C TYR A 172 2.44 -16.17 18.87
N ARG A 173 1.62 -17.12 18.37
CA ARG A 173 1.88 -18.57 18.27
C ARG A 173 2.33 -19.22 19.58
N ARG A 174 1.48 -19.18 20.60
CA ARG A 174 1.77 -19.84 21.88
C ARG A 174 1.64 -21.35 21.77
N LEU A 175 2.47 -22.06 22.53
CA LEU A 175 2.35 -23.50 22.66
C LEU A 175 1.04 -23.84 23.36
N LEU A 176 0.32 -24.83 22.81
CA LEU A 176 -0.86 -25.37 23.47
C LEU A 176 -0.43 -26.15 24.72
N PRO A 177 -1.18 -26.04 25.84
CA PRO A 177 -1.00 -26.88 27.01
C PRO A 177 -1.13 -28.37 26.65
N GLN A 178 -0.54 -29.25 27.47
CA GLN A 178 -0.55 -30.70 27.20
C GLN A 178 -1.97 -31.28 27.06
N GLU A 179 -2.96 -30.67 27.72
CA GLU A 179 -4.36 -31.09 27.67
C GLU A 179 -5.11 -30.66 26.39
N CYS A 180 -4.46 -29.89 25.52
CA CYS A 180 -4.99 -29.41 24.25
C CYS A 180 -4.22 -30.01 23.06
N ILE A 181 -4.91 -30.77 22.22
CA ILE A 181 -4.31 -31.40 21.03
C ILE A 181 -4.56 -30.51 19.82
N ALA A 182 -3.51 -29.95 19.22
CA ALA A 182 -3.64 -29.10 18.03
C ALA A 182 -4.37 -29.85 16.89
N PHE A 183 -5.36 -29.20 16.27
CA PHE A 183 -6.16 -29.78 15.19
C PHE A 183 -5.30 -30.30 14.03
N SER A 184 -4.27 -29.54 13.65
CA SER A 184 -3.36 -29.87 12.56
C SER A 184 -2.27 -30.90 12.91
N SER A 185 -2.19 -31.36 14.17
CA SER A 185 -1.24 -32.39 14.58
C SER A 185 -1.62 -33.77 14.03
N PRO A 186 -0.70 -34.75 13.95
CA PRO A 186 -1.02 -36.11 13.55
C PRO A 186 -2.17 -36.73 14.36
N GLU A 187 -2.18 -36.50 15.68
CA GLU A 187 -3.25 -36.97 16.57
C GLU A 187 -4.55 -36.20 16.36
N GLY A 188 -4.50 -34.87 16.17
CA GLY A 188 -5.68 -34.05 15.88
C GLY A 188 -6.38 -34.43 14.58
N ARG A 189 -5.62 -34.75 13.52
CA ARG A 189 -6.16 -35.26 12.25
C ARG A 189 -6.77 -36.65 12.40
N LYS A 190 -6.18 -37.49 13.24
CA LYS A 190 -6.73 -38.81 13.58
C LYS A 190 -8.08 -38.67 14.28
N LEU A 191 -8.17 -37.84 15.32
CA LEU A 191 -9.43 -37.53 16.01
C LEU A 191 -10.50 -37.00 15.05
N PHE A 192 -10.15 -36.08 14.15
CA PHE A 192 -11.10 -35.59 13.14
C PHE A 192 -11.62 -36.72 12.24
N THR A 193 -10.72 -37.59 11.77
CA THR A 193 -11.06 -38.72 10.90
C THR A 193 -11.90 -39.78 11.64
N GLU A 194 -11.66 -40.00 12.92
CA GLU A 194 -12.46 -40.91 13.74
C GLU A 194 -13.85 -40.31 14.03
N ALA A 195 -13.93 -39.02 14.35
CA ALA A 195 -15.20 -38.33 14.62
C ALA A 195 -16.13 -38.24 13.40
N ILE A 196 -15.59 -37.99 12.21
CA ILE A 196 -16.39 -37.89 10.97
C ILE A 196 -16.94 -39.26 10.52
N ASN A 197 -16.21 -40.35 10.81
CA ASN A 197 -16.58 -41.71 10.42
C ASN A 197 -17.43 -42.44 11.49
N TYR A 198 -17.76 -41.77 12.59
CA TYR A 198 -18.65 -42.32 13.62
C TYR A 198 -20.09 -42.40 13.11
N GLN A 199 -20.90 -43.34 13.62
CA GLN A 199 -22.25 -43.64 13.10
C GLN A 199 -23.17 -42.41 13.03
N ASP A 200 -23.11 -41.53 14.02
CA ASP A 200 -23.93 -40.31 14.11
C ASP A 200 -23.25 -39.06 13.51
N ASN A 201 -22.05 -39.21 12.90
CA ASN A 201 -21.19 -38.15 12.36
C ASN A 201 -21.28 -36.81 13.14
N HIS A 202 -20.54 -36.72 14.24
CA HIS A 202 -20.51 -35.52 15.08
C HIS A 202 -19.59 -34.41 14.56
N MET A 203 -19.38 -34.34 13.25
CA MET A 203 -18.57 -33.31 12.59
C MET A 203 -19.38 -32.51 11.57
N GLN A 204 -20.70 -32.68 11.48
CA GLN A 204 -21.52 -31.99 10.47
C GLN A 204 -21.45 -30.46 10.61
N ILE A 205 -21.43 -29.95 11.84
CA ILE A 205 -21.31 -28.51 12.10
C ILE A 205 -19.95 -27.91 11.70
N TYR A 206 -18.92 -28.76 11.55
CA TYR A 206 -17.58 -28.30 11.18
C TYR A 206 -17.56 -27.60 9.84
N PHE A 207 -18.27 -28.15 8.84
CA PHE A 207 -18.21 -27.66 7.47
C PHE A 207 -18.72 -26.23 7.32
N PRO A 208 -19.95 -25.88 7.76
CA PRO A 208 -20.42 -24.51 7.69
C PRO A 208 -19.58 -23.56 8.56
N LEU A 209 -19.08 -23.98 9.73
CA LEU A 209 -18.21 -23.13 10.54
C LEU A 209 -16.83 -22.91 9.90
N ALA A 210 -16.25 -23.93 9.25
CA ALA A 210 -14.94 -23.85 8.62
C ALA A 210 -14.94 -22.92 7.40
N GLU A 211 -16.03 -22.90 6.63
CA GLU A 211 -16.24 -21.94 5.54
C GLU A 211 -16.23 -20.49 6.03
N GLN A 212 -16.65 -20.28 7.29
CA GLN A 212 -16.85 -18.97 7.90
C GLN A 212 -15.79 -18.59 8.92
N PHE A 213 -14.69 -19.35 8.97
CA PHE A 213 -13.77 -19.23 10.08
C PHE A 213 -12.85 -18.01 9.98
N ILE A 214 -13.16 -17.01 10.78
CA ILE A 214 -12.41 -15.75 10.88
C ILE A 214 -11.45 -15.73 12.07
N THR A 215 -10.47 -14.83 12.02
CA THR A 215 -9.65 -14.47 13.18
C THR A 215 -10.21 -13.18 13.76
N GLN A 216 -10.38 -13.09 15.10
CA GLN A 216 -10.86 -11.87 15.74
C GLN A 216 -9.96 -10.67 15.41
N ALA A 217 -10.53 -9.51 15.07
CA ALA A 217 -9.74 -8.33 14.66
C ALA A 217 -9.14 -7.57 15.85
N GLU A 218 -9.81 -7.61 17.02
CA GLU A 218 -9.36 -6.92 18.24
C GLU A 218 -9.16 -7.92 19.39
N PRO A 219 -8.25 -7.66 20.35
CA PRO A 219 -8.00 -8.58 21.48
C PRO A 219 -9.24 -8.93 22.32
N ALA A 220 -10.18 -7.98 22.46
CA ALA A 220 -11.42 -8.15 23.22
C ALA A 220 -12.59 -8.73 22.41
N PHE A 221 -12.47 -8.85 21.08
CA PHE A 221 -13.57 -9.21 20.18
C PHE A 221 -13.84 -10.70 20.03
N CYS A 222 -13.31 -11.57 20.90
CA CYS A 222 -13.55 -13.00 20.80
C CYS A 222 -15.05 -13.37 20.73
N GLY A 223 -15.91 -12.65 21.46
CA GLY A 223 -17.36 -12.81 21.38
C GLY A 223 -17.95 -12.33 20.05
N LEU A 224 -17.59 -11.13 19.57
CA LEU A 224 -18.09 -10.59 18.30
C LEU A 224 -17.64 -11.44 17.10
N ALA A 225 -16.37 -11.88 17.08
CA ALA A 225 -15.84 -12.72 16.01
C ALA A 225 -16.56 -14.07 15.95
N THR A 226 -16.77 -14.66 17.13
CA THR A 226 -17.51 -15.92 17.26
C THR A 226 -18.94 -15.76 16.76
N LEU A 227 -19.62 -14.66 17.12
CA LEU A 227 -20.98 -14.40 16.66
C LEU A 227 -21.03 -14.19 15.14
N ALA A 228 -20.16 -13.38 14.56
CA ALA A 228 -20.10 -13.19 13.10
C ALA A 228 -19.89 -14.51 12.35
N MET A 229 -18.94 -15.33 12.80
CA MET A 229 -18.73 -16.67 12.22
C MET A 229 -19.99 -17.53 12.30
N CYS A 230 -20.70 -17.53 13.43
CA CYS A 230 -21.89 -18.34 13.62
C CYS A 230 -23.08 -17.83 12.77
N LEU A 231 -23.30 -16.52 12.70
CA LEU A 231 -24.40 -15.95 11.90
C LEU A 231 -24.21 -16.20 10.40
N ASN A 232 -22.97 -16.07 9.91
CA ASN A 232 -22.66 -16.42 8.52
C ASN A 232 -22.80 -17.93 8.27
N ALA A 233 -22.43 -18.78 9.23
CA ALA A 233 -22.56 -20.24 9.11
C ALA A 233 -24.04 -20.69 9.07
N LEU A 234 -24.91 -19.97 9.77
CA LEU A 234 -26.37 -20.11 9.70
C LEU A 234 -27.00 -19.37 8.50
N GLN A 235 -26.20 -18.71 7.66
CA GLN A 235 -26.65 -17.96 6.48
C GLN A 235 -27.71 -16.88 6.78
N ILE A 236 -27.63 -16.26 7.96
CA ILE A 236 -28.53 -15.16 8.34
C ILE A 236 -28.15 -13.90 7.54
N ASP A 237 -29.12 -13.25 6.87
CA ASP A 237 -28.89 -11.97 6.17
C ASP A 237 -28.79 -10.81 7.19
N PRO A 238 -27.66 -10.07 7.25
CA PRO A 238 -27.52 -8.89 8.09
C PRO A 238 -28.52 -7.78 7.85
N GLY A 239 -29.22 -7.76 6.70
CA GLY A 239 -30.13 -6.68 6.30
C GLY A 239 -29.47 -5.31 6.12
N ARG A 240 -28.16 -5.23 6.35
CA ARG A 240 -27.29 -4.07 6.25
C ARG A 240 -26.12 -4.43 5.33
N LEU A 241 -25.63 -3.44 4.59
CA LEU A 241 -24.47 -3.65 3.73
C LEU A 241 -23.22 -3.79 4.61
N TRP A 242 -22.45 -4.85 4.36
CA TRP A 242 -21.15 -5.04 4.97
C TRP A 242 -20.09 -4.23 4.21
N LYS A 243 -19.94 -4.52 2.92
CA LYS A 243 -18.95 -3.91 2.01
C LYS A 243 -19.54 -3.84 0.61
N GLY A 244 -19.65 -2.66 0.00
CA GLY A 244 -20.28 -2.52 -1.32
C GLY A 244 -21.72 -3.07 -1.33
N PRO A 245 -22.13 -3.90 -2.33
CA PRO A 245 -23.44 -4.54 -2.34
C PRO A 245 -23.53 -5.78 -1.44
N TRP A 246 -22.41 -6.23 -0.87
CA TRP A 246 -22.33 -7.48 -0.14
C TRP A 246 -22.95 -7.33 1.25
N ARG A 247 -23.79 -8.30 1.61
CA ARG A 247 -24.35 -8.44 2.95
C ARG A 247 -23.72 -9.67 3.58
N TRP A 248 -22.98 -9.45 4.66
CA TRP A 248 -22.26 -10.50 5.37
C TRP A 248 -21.95 -10.04 6.80
N TYR A 249 -22.03 -10.90 7.80
CA TYR A 249 -21.70 -10.51 9.16
C TYR A 249 -20.20 -10.30 9.35
N SER A 250 -19.83 -9.17 9.93
CA SER A 250 -18.52 -8.91 10.54
C SER A 250 -18.71 -8.42 11.98
N GLU A 251 -17.61 -8.37 12.73
CA GLU A 251 -17.58 -7.87 14.11
C GLU A 251 -18.15 -6.44 14.23
N GLU A 252 -18.04 -5.64 13.16
CA GLU A 252 -18.45 -4.24 13.09
C GLU A 252 -19.98 -4.04 13.00
N LEU A 253 -20.73 -5.10 12.72
CA LEU A 253 -22.20 -5.03 12.57
C LEU A 253 -22.93 -5.25 13.91
N PHE A 254 -22.21 -5.40 15.02
CA PHE A 254 -22.79 -5.69 16.34
C PHE A 254 -22.82 -4.45 17.24
N ASP A 255 -23.80 -3.58 17.00
CA ASP A 255 -23.97 -2.29 17.65
C ASP A 255 -25.34 -2.11 18.37
N CYS A 256 -26.20 -3.14 18.37
CA CYS A 256 -27.58 -3.04 18.85
C CYS A 256 -27.74 -3.10 20.39
N CYS A 257 -26.83 -3.76 21.11
CA CYS A 257 -26.92 -3.97 22.57
C CYS A 257 -25.72 -3.41 23.35
N THR A 258 -24.61 -3.16 22.67
CA THR A 258 -23.41 -2.51 23.21
C THR A 258 -22.72 -1.80 22.05
N SER A 259 -22.08 -0.66 22.31
CA SER A 259 -21.25 -0.02 21.30
C SER A 259 -19.96 -0.81 21.10
N LEU A 260 -19.41 -0.75 19.88
CA LEU A 260 -18.12 -1.38 19.55
C LEU A 260 -16.97 -0.80 20.39
N SER A 261 -17.06 0.46 20.82
CA SER A 261 -16.09 1.09 21.71
C SER A 261 -16.06 0.45 23.10
N VAL A 262 -17.22 0.17 23.69
CA VAL A 262 -17.34 -0.50 25.00
C VAL A 262 -16.88 -1.96 24.89
N ALA A 263 -17.30 -2.66 23.83
CA ALA A 263 -16.87 -4.03 23.57
C ALA A 263 -15.35 -4.14 23.35
N LYS A 264 -14.70 -3.12 22.77
CA LYS A 264 -13.25 -3.10 22.53
C LYS A 264 -12.45 -2.92 23.80
N GLU A 265 -12.98 -2.16 24.77
CA GLU A 265 -12.32 -1.91 26.04
C GLU A 265 -12.50 -3.07 27.03
N LYS A 266 -13.72 -3.61 27.15
CA LYS A 266 -14.08 -4.55 28.23
C LYS A 266 -14.38 -5.97 27.77
N GLY A 267 -14.43 -6.22 26.46
CA GLY A 267 -15.02 -7.43 25.90
C GLY A 267 -16.54 -7.41 26.04
N ILE A 268 -17.17 -8.57 25.82
CA ILE A 268 -18.61 -8.74 26.02
C ILE A 268 -18.87 -9.90 26.98
N SER A 269 -19.89 -9.75 27.80
CA SER A 269 -20.43 -10.80 28.67
C SER A 269 -21.28 -11.80 27.87
N LEU A 270 -21.56 -12.97 28.45
CA LEU A 270 -22.49 -13.93 27.83
C LEU A 270 -23.91 -13.33 27.65
N SER A 271 -24.34 -12.43 28.55
CA SER A 271 -25.62 -11.74 28.44
C SER A 271 -25.67 -10.80 27.23
N GLU A 272 -24.61 -10.03 27.01
CA GLU A 272 -24.48 -9.16 25.82
C GLU A 272 -24.36 -9.96 24.53
N PHE A 273 -23.62 -11.08 24.54
CA PHE A 273 -23.55 -11.99 23.40
C PHE A 273 -24.95 -12.49 23.00
N ILE A 274 -25.77 -12.92 23.98
CA ILE A 274 -27.14 -13.37 23.73
C ILE A 274 -28.02 -12.24 23.19
N CYS A 275 -27.88 -11.02 23.74
CA CYS A 275 -28.62 -9.86 23.25
C CYS A 275 -28.26 -9.55 21.78
N LEU A 276 -26.96 -9.51 21.46
CA LEU A 276 -26.47 -9.26 20.09
C LEU A 276 -26.95 -10.34 19.11
N ALA A 277 -27.00 -11.61 19.54
CA ALA A 277 -27.53 -12.69 18.71
C ALA A 277 -29.04 -12.55 18.45
N ARG A 278 -29.82 -12.25 19.50
CA ARG A 278 -31.29 -12.08 19.39
C ARG A 278 -31.66 -10.85 18.56
N CYS A 279 -30.97 -9.73 18.75
CA CYS A 279 -31.27 -8.51 17.98
C CYS A 279 -31.02 -8.73 16.48
N ASN A 280 -30.08 -9.61 16.11
CA ASN A 280 -29.78 -10.01 14.74
C ASN A 280 -30.64 -11.19 14.25
N GLY A 281 -31.74 -11.49 14.95
CA GLY A 281 -32.78 -12.37 14.45
C GLY A 281 -32.59 -13.87 14.72
N VAL A 282 -31.60 -14.25 15.53
CA VAL A 282 -31.31 -15.66 15.85
C VAL A 282 -32.05 -16.11 17.11
N ILE A 283 -32.60 -17.33 17.07
CA ILE A 283 -33.20 -17.97 18.25
C ILE A 283 -32.08 -18.50 19.12
N THR A 284 -32.08 -18.12 20.40
CA THR A 284 -31.07 -18.55 21.36
C THR A 284 -31.66 -19.39 22.48
N GLU A 285 -30.98 -20.50 22.80
CA GLU A 285 -31.18 -21.29 24.01
C GLU A 285 -29.91 -21.16 24.86
N ASP A 286 -29.98 -20.45 25.98
CA ASP A 286 -28.83 -20.15 26.83
C ASP A 286 -28.87 -20.94 28.15
N LEU A 287 -27.70 -21.45 28.55
CA LEU A 287 -27.54 -22.25 29.76
C LEU A 287 -26.31 -21.77 30.51
N ARG A 288 -26.50 -21.43 31.77
CA ARG A 288 -25.42 -21.10 32.71
C ARG A 288 -24.92 -22.38 33.36
N ALA A 289 -23.60 -22.50 33.50
CA ALA A 289 -22.97 -23.66 34.16
C ALA A 289 -23.01 -23.52 35.69
N ASN A 290 -24.22 -23.44 36.23
CA ASN A 290 -24.49 -23.44 37.66
C ASN A 290 -24.67 -24.90 38.16
N SER A 291 -25.03 -25.07 39.44
CA SER A 291 -25.18 -26.39 40.06
C SER A 291 -26.32 -27.25 39.48
N SER A 292 -27.26 -26.70 38.70
CA SER A 292 -28.35 -27.45 38.08
C SER A 292 -28.04 -27.95 36.67
N PHE A 293 -26.92 -27.51 36.06
CA PHE A 293 -26.46 -27.99 34.76
C PHE A 293 -25.36 -29.05 34.94
N THR A 294 -25.54 -30.22 34.34
CA THR A 294 -24.67 -31.40 34.52
C THR A 294 -23.80 -31.67 33.29
N LEU A 295 -22.68 -32.36 33.47
CA LEU A 295 -21.80 -32.77 32.37
C LEU A 295 -22.52 -33.67 31.35
N ASP A 296 -23.46 -34.52 31.80
CA ASP A 296 -24.23 -35.41 30.91
C ASP A 296 -25.23 -34.64 30.04
N GLN A 297 -25.84 -33.58 30.60
CA GLN A 297 -26.66 -32.65 29.82
C GLN A 297 -25.80 -31.90 28.79
N PHE A 298 -24.62 -31.41 29.20
CA PHE A 298 -23.68 -30.77 28.28
C PHE A 298 -23.27 -31.70 27.14
N ARG A 299 -22.91 -32.96 27.45
CA ARG A 299 -22.57 -33.98 26.45
C ARG A 299 -23.71 -34.23 25.48
N SER A 300 -24.94 -34.30 25.98
CA SER A 300 -26.13 -34.52 25.14
C SER A 300 -26.39 -33.37 24.18
N ILE A 301 -26.20 -32.12 24.63
CA ILE A 301 -26.28 -30.92 23.79
C ILE A 301 -25.22 -30.95 22.70
N VAL A 302 -23.96 -31.21 23.07
CA VAL A 302 -22.83 -31.22 22.14
C VAL A 302 -23.02 -32.30 21.05
N LYS A 303 -23.39 -33.52 21.43
CA LYS A 303 -23.69 -34.60 20.46
C LYS A 303 -24.78 -34.19 19.47
N ARG A 304 -25.90 -33.68 19.99
CA ARG A 304 -27.05 -33.26 19.19
C ARG A 304 -26.69 -32.16 18.19
N CYS A 305 -26.09 -31.07 18.66
CA CYS A 305 -25.79 -29.93 17.79
C CYS A 305 -24.68 -30.25 16.79
N CYS A 306 -23.64 -31.00 17.18
CA CYS A 306 -22.53 -31.36 16.27
C CYS A 306 -22.94 -32.36 15.17
N ALA A 307 -24.02 -33.11 15.37
CA ALA A 307 -24.61 -34.00 14.37
C ALA A 307 -25.46 -33.26 13.32
N THR A 308 -25.70 -31.96 13.49
CA THR A 308 -26.51 -31.13 12.58
C THR A 308 -25.69 -29.96 12.03
N SER A 309 -26.22 -29.27 11.01
CA SER A 309 -25.67 -28.01 10.49
C SER A 309 -26.52 -26.79 10.84
N SER A 310 -27.67 -26.99 11.50
CA SER A 310 -28.69 -25.95 11.76
C SER A 310 -28.62 -25.37 13.18
N GLU A 311 -27.84 -25.97 14.07
CA GLU A 311 -27.66 -25.51 15.44
C GLU A 311 -26.18 -25.40 15.80
N ILE A 312 -25.75 -24.23 16.28
CA ILE A 312 -24.36 -23.99 16.69
C ILE A 312 -24.30 -23.80 18.19
N VAL A 313 -23.43 -24.56 18.87
CA VAL A 313 -23.10 -24.35 20.29
C VAL A 313 -21.92 -23.42 20.40
N VAL A 314 -22.13 -22.27 21.04
CA VAL A 314 -21.08 -21.32 21.42
C VAL A 314 -20.83 -21.40 22.92
N LEU A 315 -19.55 -21.51 23.29
CA LEU A 315 -19.12 -21.57 24.68
C LEU A 315 -18.60 -20.21 25.13
N ASN A 316 -18.92 -19.83 26.37
CA ASN A 316 -18.17 -18.85 27.14
C ASN A 316 -17.45 -19.58 28.28
N TYR A 317 -16.12 -19.56 28.32
CA TYR A 317 -15.34 -20.36 29.28
C TYR A 317 -14.08 -19.64 29.74
N SER A 318 -13.51 -20.08 30.87
CA SER A 318 -12.24 -19.56 31.39
C SER A 318 -11.04 -20.26 30.75
N ARG A 319 -10.17 -19.48 30.08
CA ARG A 319 -8.90 -19.99 29.52
C ARG A 319 -7.91 -20.47 30.58
N LYS A 320 -7.97 -19.94 31.81
CA LYS A 320 -7.09 -20.32 32.92
C LYS A 320 -7.21 -21.81 33.24
N VAL A 321 -8.43 -22.36 33.19
CA VAL A 321 -8.70 -23.79 33.47
C VAL A 321 -8.06 -24.70 32.41
N LEU A 322 -7.98 -24.24 31.15
CA LEU A 322 -7.33 -24.97 30.07
C LEU A 322 -5.80 -24.82 30.09
N GLY A 323 -5.22 -24.10 31.06
CA GLY A 323 -3.80 -23.75 31.08
C GLY A 323 -3.39 -22.74 30.01
N GLN A 324 -4.36 -22.06 29.41
CA GLN A 324 -4.14 -21.04 28.38
C GLN A 324 -3.97 -19.66 29.02
N THR A 325 -3.27 -18.75 28.34
CA THR A 325 -3.06 -17.40 28.87
C THR A 325 -4.29 -16.53 28.68
N GLY A 326 -4.56 -15.63 29.63
CA GLY A 326 -5.75 -14.80 29.67
C GLY A 326 -6.92 -15.52 30.35
N ASP A 327 -8.03 -14.81 30.50
CA ASP A 327 -9.27 -15.33 31.07
C ASP A 327 -10.45 -14.93 30.18
N GLY A 328 -11.56 -15.66 30.28
CA GLY A 328 -12.77 -15.43 29.49
C GLY A 328 -12.58 -15.54 27.98
N HIS A 329 -13.27 -16.48 27.33
CA HIS A 329 -13.20 -16.61 25.88
C HIS A 329 -14.50 -17.17 25.31
N PHE A 330 -14.78 -16.78 24.05
CA PHE A 330 -15.85 -17.34 23.25
C PHE A 330 -15.30 -18.17 22.11
N SER A 331 -15.85 -19.36 21.90
CA SER A 331 -15.53 -20.20 20.74
C SER A 331 -16.70 -21.14 20.46
N PRO A 332 -17.05 -21.40 19.18
CA PRO A 332 -18.01 -22.45 18.87
C PRO A 332 -17.34 -23.82 18.93
N ILE A 333 -18.16 -24.82 19.21
CA ILE A 333 -17.74 -26.21 19.07
C ILE A 333 -17.85 -26.59 17.59
N GLY A 334 -16.70 -26.90 16.99
CA GLY A 334 -16.59 -27.34 15.60
C GLY A 334 -16.79 -28.85 15.40
N GLY A 335 -16.94 -29.62 16.48
CA GLY A 335 -17.21 -31.06 16.40
C GLY A 335 -16.92 -31.82 17.69
N TYR A 336 -17.32 -33.09 17.74
CA TYR A 336 -17.22 -33.93 18.93
C TYR A 336 -16.72 -35.35 18.63
N HIS A 337 -15.81 -35.85 19.46
CA HIS A 337 -15.24 -37.19 19.36
C HIS A 337 -15.78 -38.08 20.49
N ALA A 338 -16.74 -38.95 20.17
CA ALA A 338 -17.48 -39.73 21.15
C ALA A 338 -16.62 -40.70 21.98
N GLU A 339 -15.71 -41.46 21.35
CA GLU A 339 -14.95 -42.50 22.06
C GLU A 339 -13.94 -41.93 23.06
N ARG A 340 -13.46 -40.72 22.82
CA ARG A 340 -12.47 -40.05 23.68
C ARG A 340 -13.05 -38.91 24.50
N ASP A 341 -14.35 -38.64 24.35
CA ASP A 341 -15.09 -37.55 24.99
C ASP A 341 -14.36 -36.19 24.85
N MET A 342 -14.07 -35.80 23.60
CA MET A 342 -13.35 -34.57 23.28
C MET A 342 -14.14 -33.68 22.33
N VAL A 343 -14.00 -32.36 22.48
CA VAL A 343 -14.59 -31.36 21.59
C VAL A 343 -13.50 -30.61 20.83
N LEU A 344 -13.80 -30.24 19.59
CA LEU A 344 -12.97 -29.37 18.78
C LEU A 344 -13.41 -27.92 18.99
N LEU A 345 -12.54 -27.09 19.55
CA LEU A 345 -12.78 -25.65 19.69
C LEU A 345 -12.20 -24.92 18.46
N LEU A 346 -13.05 -24.16 17.77
CA LEU A 346 -12.63 -23.28 16.68
C LEU A 346 -12.29 -21.91 17.26
N ASP A 347 -11.10 -21.82 17.86
CA ASP A 347 -10.63 -20.64 18.57
C ASP A 347 -10.43 -19.47 17.58
N VAL A 348 -11.17 -18.37 17.78
CA VAL A 348 -11.08 -17.16 16.93
C VAL A 348 -9.86 -16.30 17.23
N ALA A 349 -9.19 -16.49 18.38
CA ALA A 349 -7.91 -15.87 18.71
C ALA A 349 -6.73 -16.63 18.07
N ARG A 350 -6.82 -16.90 16.76
CA ARG A 350 -5.89 -17.76 16.00
C ARG A 350 -4.44 -17.30 16.01
N PHE A 351 -4.22 -16.01 16.27
CA PHE A 351 -2.88 -15.46 16.48
C PHE A 351 -2.22 -16.03 17.74
N LYS A 352 -3.00 -16.46 18.74
CA LYS A 352 -2.55 -17.01 20.01
C LYS A 352 -2.54 -18.53 20.00
N TYR A 353 -3.67 -19.15 19.69
CA TYR A 353 -3.85 -20.61 19.72
C TYR A 353 -4.53 -21.10 18.43
N PRO A 354 -4.05 -22.19 17.82
CA PRO A 354 -4.77 -22.81 16.71
C PRO A 354 -6.02 -23.54 17.22
N PRO A 355 -6.95 -23.94 16.32
CA PRO A 355 -8.02 -24.87 16.66
C PRO A 355 -7.46 -26.12 17.33
N HIS A 356 -8.14 -26.61 18.36
CA HIS A 356 -7.62 -27.68 19.19
C HIS A 356 -8.72 -28.55 19.79
N TRP A 357 -8.39 -29.81 20.00
CA TRP A 357 -9.21 -30.76 20.72
C TRP A 357 -8.92 -30.67 22.22
N VAL A 358 -9.96 -30.72 23.02
CA VAL A 358 -9.88 -30.70 24.50
C VAL A 358 -10.95 -31.63 25.08
N LYS A 359 -10.70 -32.18 26.27
CA LYS A 359 -11.65 -33.04 26.98
C LYS A 359 -12.93 -32.28 27.31
N LEU A 360 -14.08 -32.91 27.06
CA LEU A 360 -15.40 -32.31 27.32
C LEU A 360 -15.56 -31.92 28.80
N SER A 361 -15.09 -32.76 29.72
CA SER A 361 -15.12 -32.50 31.16
C SER A 361 -14.31 -31.25 31.55
N LEU A 362 -13.13 -31.06 30.95
CA LEU A 362 -12.27 -29.91 31.24
C LEU A 362 -12.88 -28.59 30.76
N VAL A 363 -13.53 -28.61 29.59
CA VAL A 363 -14.28 -27.45 29.08
C VAL A 363 -15.49 -27.16 29.96
N PHE A 364 -16.17 -28.19 30.46
CA PHE A 364 -17.28 -28.03 31.39
C PHE A 364 -16.86 -27.37 32.70
N GLU A 365 -15.75 -27.81 33.30
CA GLU A 365 -15.14 -27.15 34.46
C GLU A 365 -14.76 -25.69 34.16
N ALA A 366 -14.28 -25.41 32.95
CA ALA A 366 -13.94 -24.05 32.51
C ALA A 366 -15.17 -23.12 32.39
N MET A 367 -16.35 -23.67 32.08
CA MET A 367 -17.61 -22.91 32.06
C MET A 367 -18.19 -22.65 33.45
N GLN A 368 -17.87 -23.48 34.45
CA GLN A 368 -18.37 -23.31 35.81
C GLN A 368 -17.71 -22.14 36.56
N GLN A 369 -16.58 -21.63 36.04
CA GLN A 369 -15.93 -20.44 36.60
C GLN A 369 -16.86 -19.23 36.50
N VAL A 370 -16.81 -18.36 37.52
CA VAL A 370 -17.61 -17.13 37.57
C VAL A 370 -16.97 -16.08 36.66
N ASP A 371 -17.80 -15.39 35.88
CA ASP A 371 -17.38 -14.18 35.17
C ASP A 371 -17.36 -13.01 36.16
N GLU A 372 -16.17 -12.55 36.52
CA GLU A 372 -15.95 -11.46 37.48
C GLU A 372 -16.66 -10.15 37.10
N SER A 373 -16.90 -9.92 35.80
CA SER A 373 -17.54 -8.69 35.31
C SER A 373 -19.03 -8.57 35.66
N ILE A 374 -19.72 -9.70 35.82
CA ILE A 374 -21.18 -9.76 36.05
C ILE A 374 -21.57 -10.59 37.28
N GLY A 375 -20.61 -11.26 37.94
CA GLY A 375 -20.84 -12.04 39.15
C GLY A 375 -21.65 -13.33 38.92
N LEU A 376 -21.77 -13.80 37.67
CA LEU A 376 -22.53 -15.00 37.31
C LEU A 376 -21.60 -16.05 36.68
N PRO A 377 -21.91 -17.36 36.82
CA PRO A 377 -21.20 -18.42 36.10
C PRO A 377 -21.20 -18.15 34.59
N ARG A 378 -20.13 -18.62 33.92
CA ARG A 378 -20.11 -18.69 32.45
C ARG A 378 -21.06 -19.80 31.97
N GLY A 379 -20.93 -20.23 30.72
CA GLY A 379 -21.89 -21.21 30.17
C GLY A 379 -21.85 -21.32 28.66
N LEU A 380 -22.97 -21.71 28.08
CA LEU A 380 -23.12 -21.89 26.64
C LEU A 380 -24.38 -21.21 26.13
N VAL A 381 -24.39 -20.97 24.82
CA VAL A 381 -25.58 -20.57 24.08
C VAL A 381 -25.67 -21.40 22.80
N ILE A 382 -26.86 -21.91 22.51
CA ILE A 382 -27.19 -22.59 21.26
C ILE A 382 -27.87 -21.57 20.35
N LEU A 383 -27.33 -21.42 19.14
CA LEU A 383 -27.84 -20.53 18.10
C LEU A 383 -28.59 -21.34 17.05
N LYS A 384 -29.83 -20.96 16.74
CA LYS A 384 -30.68 -21.60 15.72
C LYS A 384 -31.24 -20.57 14.75
N GLU A 385 -31.29 -20.94 13.48
CA GLU A 385 -31.91 -20.13 12.42
C GLU A 385 -33.39 -19.86 12.71
N ASN A 386 -33.84 -18.65 12.40
CA ASN A 386 -35.25 -18.26 12.38
C ASN A 386 -35.68 -18.08 10.92
N ALA A 387 -36.61 -18.91 10.43
CA ALA A 387 -37.02 -18.98 9.01
C ALA A 387 -37.58 -17.67 8.40
N HIS A 388 -37.71 -16.60 9.20
CA HIS A 388 -38.27 -15.31 8.79
C HIS A 388 -37.42 -14.09 9.21
N ALA A 389 -36.20 -14.27 9.73
CA ALA A 389 -35.41 -13.16 10.25
C ALA A 389 -34.48 -12.52 9.19
N THR A 390 -34.58 -11.19 9.03
CA THR A 390 -33.63 -10.39 8.23
C THR A 390 -33.24 -9.12 9.01
N GLY A 391 -31.94 -8.97 9.30
CA GLY A 391 -31.35 -7.79 9.93
C GLY A 391 -31.79 -7.42 11.35
N PRO A 392 -31.19 -6.36 11.93
CA PRO A 392 -31.42 -5.97 13.31
C PRO A 392 -32.89 -5.58 13.52
N THR A 393 -33.61 -6.34 14.34
CA THR A 393 -34.95 -5.98 14.78
C THR A 393 -34.82 -5.15 16.05
N LEU A 394 -35.39 -3.94 16.07
CA LEU A 394 -35.48 -3.15 17.29
C LEU A 394 -36.29 -3.94 18.32
N VAL A 395 -35.60 -4.57 19.28
CA VAL A 395 -36.26 -5.22 20.40
C VAL A 395 -36.80 -4.09 21.27
N HIS A 396 -38.11 -3.82 21.14
CA HIS A 396 -38.83 -2.96 22.07
C HIS A 396 -38.53 -3.42 23.50
N HIS A 397 -38.17 -2.47 24.35
CA HIS A 397 -37.73 -2.67 25.72
C HIS A 397 -38.90 -3.03 26.67
N ASP A 398 -39.88 -3.80 26.20
CA ASP A 398 -41.11 -4.15 26.92
C ASP A 398 -41.05 -5.61 27.39
N MET A 399 -40.16 -5.94 28.35
CA MET A 399 -40.32 -7.19 29.13
C MET A 399 -39.51 -7.27 30.43
N MET A 400 -39.22 -6.15 31.10
CA MET A 400 -38.51 -6.18 32.42
C MET A 400 -39.12 -5.35 33.55
N HIS A 401 -40.29 -4.72 33.40
CA HIS A 401 -40.96 -4.05 34.52
C HIS A 401 -42.48 -4.24 34.53
N ALA A 402 -42.91 -5.49 34.77
CA ALA A 402 -44.26 -5.80 35.24
C ALA A 402 -44.19 -6.26 36.70
N ALA A 403 -43.78 -5.37 37.61
CA ALA A 403 -43.97 -5.49 39.06
C ALA A 403 -43.44 -4.24 39.78
N ALA A 404 -44.24 -3.17 39.84
CA ALA A 404 -44.31 -2.27 41.00
C ALA A 404 -45.33 -1.17 40.72
N SER A 405 -46.42 -1.25 41.46
CA SER A 405 -47.60 -0.41 41.52
C SER A 405 -47.37 0.99 42.10
N ASN A 406 -48.19 1.93 41.61
CA ASN A 406 -48.87 3.03 42.31
C ASN A 406 -48.09 4.21 42.92
N GLN A 407 -48.61 5.41 42.61
CA GLN A 407 -48.76 6.67 43.41
C GLN A 407 -48.20 7.90 42.65
N THR A 408 -49.07 8.64 41.94
CA THR A 408 -49.83 9.87 42.34
C THR A 408 -49.04 11.18 42.24
N GLU A 409 -49.69 12.13 41.56
CA GLU A 409 -49.36 13.56 41.35
C GLU A 409 -49.06 14.33 42.64
N SER A 410 -48.23 15.39 42.57
CA SER A 410 -48.66 16.75 42.96
C SER A 410 -47.58 17.84 42.82
N SER A 411 -48.06 19.00 42.33
CA SER A 411 -47.78 20.39 42.75
C SER A 411 -46.44 21.08 42.45
N LEU A 412 -46.56 22.03 41.52
CA LEU A 412 -45.85 23.31 41.43
C LEU A 412 -46.02 24.16 42.72
N THR A 413 -44.93 24.79 43.18
CA THR A 413 -44.95 26.20 43.66
C THR A 413 -43.54 26.78 43.76
N GLN A 414 -43.48 28.10 43.54
CA GLN A 414 -42.37 28.98 43.17
C GLN A 414 -41.38 29.32 44.30
N ILE A 415 -40.16 29.74 43.94
CA ILE A 415 -39.28 30.60 44.76
C ILE A 415 -38.70 31.73 43.88
N PRO A 416 -38.52 32.97 44.42
CA PRO A 416 -38.41 34.24 43.68
C PRO A 416 -36.98 34.60 43.20
N PRO A 417 -36.81 35.73 42.49
CA PRO A 417 -35.62 36.03 41.72
C PRO A 417 -34.53 36.65 42.59
N THR A 418 -33.30 36.14 42.45
CA THR A 418 -32.10 36.86 42.89
C THR A 418 -31.06 36.81 41.79
N SER A 419 -30.63 38.02 41.44
CA SER A 419 -29.60 38.38 40.49
C SER A 419 -28.32 37.57 40.64
N LEU A 420 -27.85 37.00 39.54
CA LEU A 420 -26.43 36.83 39.27
C LEU A 420 -26.17 37.30 37.84
N ALA A 421 -25.26 38.27 37.73
CA ALA A 421 -24.77 38.82 36.49
C ALA A 421 -24.31 37.68 35.57
N ALA A 422 -24.98 37.53 34.43
CA ALA A 422 -24.45 36.73 33.34
C ALA A 422 -23.22 37.47 32.80
N SER A 423 -22.03 36.92 33.07
CA SER A 423 -20.91 37.14 32.16
C SER A 423 -21.37 36.61 30.79
N ALA A 424 -21.73 37.51 29.88
CA ALA A 424 -21.99 37.13 28.51
C ALA A 424 -20.69 36.58 27.94
N SER A 425 -20.61 35.25 27.80
CA SER A 425 -19.54 34.60 27.05
C SER A 425 -19.48 35.21 25.64
N PRO A 426 -18.28 35.46 25.09
CA PRO A 426 -18.16 36.00 23.74
C PRO A 426 -18.83 35.06 22.72
N ALA A 427 -19.46 35.67 21.72
CA ALA A 427 -20.06 35.00 20.57
C ALA A 427 -19.06 34.03 19.90
N GLU A 428 -19.40 32.76 19.71
CA GLU A 428 -18.51 31.76 19.09
C GLU A 428 -19.15 31.10 17.85
N VAL A 429 -18.42 31.12 16.73
CA VAL A 429 -18.72 30.28 15.55
C VAL A 429 -18.17 28.88 15.84
N HIS A 430 -19.04 27.88 15.92
CA HIS A 430 -18.64 26.50 16.11
C HIS A 430 -18.96 25.67 14.86
N VAL A 431 -17.98 24.90 14.42
CA VAL A 431 -18.19 23.86 13.42
C VAL A 431 -18.41 22.55 14.15
N VAL A 432 -19.51 21.87 13.87
CA VAL A 432 -19.76 20.52 14.36
C VAL A 432 -19.57 19.59 13.18
N THR A 433 -18.39 18.98 13.10
CA THR A 433 -18.18 17.85 12.20
C THR A 433 -18.79 16.60 12.85
N PRO A 434 -19.46 15.70 12.10
CA PRO A 434 -20.21 14.58 12.68
C PRO A 434 -19.44 13.65 13.63
N HIS A 435 -18.10 13.67 13.62
CA HIS A 435 -17.26 12.88 14.53
C HIS A 435 -15.99 13.64 14.94
N ASN A 436 -15.44 13.27 16.10
CA ASN A 436 -14.13 13.68 16.63
C ASN A 436 -12.94 13.12 15.82
N HIS A 437 -13.13 12.83 14.52
CA HIS A 437 -12.10 12.30 13.65
C HIS A 437 -11.99 13.21 12.42
N SER A 438 -10.90 13.96 12.36
CA SER A 438 -10.41 14.76 11.23
C SER A 438 -10.06 13.91 9.99
N TRP A 439 -10.66 12.74 9.81
CA TRP A 439 -10.28 11.71 8.84
C TRP A 439 -11.50 11.23 8.08
N LEU A 440 -11.57 11.54 6.80
CA LEU A 440 -12.68 11.21 5.92
C LEU A 440 -12.23 10.23 4.86
N LEU A 441 -12.99 9.17 4.65
CA LEU A 441 -12.66 8.17 3.64
C LEU A 441 -13.15 8.64 2.27
N ALA A 442 -12.23 8.78 1.32
CA ALA A 442 -12.58 8.88 -0.08
C ALA A 442 -13.24 7.58 -0.56
N SER A 443 -14.16 7.69 -1.51
CA SER A 443 -14.79 6.54 -2.15
C SER A 443 -13.72 5.72 -2.88
N PRO A 444 -13.65 4.39 -2.67
CA PRO A 444 -12.76 3.53 -3.42
C PRO A 444 -13.05 3.51 -4.93
N GLU A 445 -14.26 3.87 -5.35
CA GLU A 445 -14.69 3.85 -6.76
C GLU A 445 -14.30 5.13 -7.49
N THR A 446 -14.57 6.30 -6.88
CA THR A 446 -14.33 7.60 -7.52
C THR A 446 -12.96 8.18 -7.17
N GLY A 447 -12.28 7.64 -6.15
CA GLY A 447 -11.04 8.20 -5.61
C GLY A 447 -11.24 9.53 -4.89
N THR A 448 -12.48 9.96 -4.65
CA THR A 448 -12.83 11.26 -4.07
C THR A 448 -13.87 11.11 -2.97
N LEU A 449 -13.98 12.11 -2.10
CA LEU A 449 -14.97 12.17 -1.02
C LEU A 449 -16.39 12.18 -1.61
N PRO A 450 -17.24 11.17 -1.32
CA PRO A 450 -18.53 11.02 -1.97
C PRO A 450 -19.51 12.12 -1.56
N GLN A 451 -19.77 12.30 -0.25
CA GLN A 451 -20.53 13.42 0.26
C GLN A 451 -20.20 13.64 1.75
N LEU A 452 -19.87 14.86 2.13
CA LEU A 452 -19.69 15.30 3.51
C LEU A 452 -20.60 16.48 3.76
N GLU A 453 -21.52 16.35 4.71
CA GLU A 453 -22.26 17.47 5.24
C GLU A 453 -21.48 18.09 6.40
N VAL A 454 -20.96 19.31 6.20
CA VAL A 454 -20.32 20.10 7.25
C VAL A 454 -21.37 21.00 7.87
N ILE A 455 -21.74 20.73 9.13
CA ILE A 455 -22.73 21.51 9.87
C ILE A 455 -22.00 22.59 10.68
N PHE A 456 -22.41 23.85 10.55
CA PHE A 456 -21.82 24.98 11.28
C PHE A 456 -22.90 25.80 11.96
N GLY A 457 -22.73 26.01 13.26
CA GLY A 457 -23.66 26.77 14.09
C GLY A 457 -22.99 28.00 14.69
N VAL A 458 -23.80 28.97 15.10
CA VAL A 458 -23.32 30.10 15.89
C VAL A 458 -23.95 30.03 17.27
N LYS A 459 -23.16 29.95 18.34
CA LYS A 459 -23.65 30.01 19.72
C LYS A 459 -23.57 31.44 20.24
N HIS A 460 -24.61 31.86 20.94
CA HIS A 460 -24.69 33.19 21.60
C HIS A 460 -24.56 34.38 20.64
N PHE A 461 -24.88 34.21 19.36
CA PHE A 461 -24.77 35.27 18.35
C PHE A 461 -25.75 35.05 17.19
N HIS A 462 -26.37 36.14 16.74
CA HIS A 462 -27.21 36.18 15.56
C HIS A 462 -26.41 36.76 14.39
N ILE A 463 -26.46 36.11 13.23
CA ILE A 463 -25.93 36.69 11.99
C ILE A 463 -26.64 38.04 11.79
N PRO A 464 -25.91 39.17 11.66
CA PRO A 464 -26.50 40.48 11.45
C PRO A 464 -27.45 40.44 10.24
N HIS A 465 -28.54 41.21 10.28
CA HIS A 465 -29.47 41.30 9.14
C HIS A 465 -28.79 41.74 7.82
N ASP A 466 -27.60 42.35 7.91
CA ASP A 466 -26.75 42.78 6.80
C ASP A 466 -25.48 41.92 6.62
N GLY A 467 -25.37 40.75 7.25
CA GLY A 467 -24.19 39.89 7.22
C GLY A 467 -24.46 38.46 6.72
N PHE A 468 -23.40 37.74 6.36
CA PHE A 468 -23.43 36.33 5.98
C PHE A 468 -22.19 35.61 6.52
N VAL A 469 -22.27 34.28 6.65
CA VAL A 469 -21.09 33.43 6.89
C VAL A 469 -20.46 33.10 5.54
N GLN A 470 -19.19 33.45 5.38
CA GLN A 470 -18.36 33.08 4.25
C GLN A 470 -17.54 31.84 4.60
N PHE A 471 -17.61 30.83 3.74
CA PHE A 471 -16.79 29.63 3.84
C PHE A 471 -15.82 29.58 2.65
N SER A 472 -14.52 29.49 2.92
CA SER A 472 -13.45 29.54 1.92
C SER A 472 -12.32 28.57 2.22
N GLY A 473 -11.60 28.13 1.18
CA GLY A 473 -10.38 27.32 1.30
C GLY A 473 -10.11 26.47 0.05
N ASP A 474 -9.29 25.44 0.18
CA ASP A 474 -8.83 24.64 -0.97
C ASP A 474 -9.98 23.97 -1.73
N LYS A 475 -9.96 24.09 -3.07
CA LYS A 475 -10.96 23.55 -4.01
C LYS A 475 -12.41 24.00 -3.75
N MET A 476 -12.60 25.15 -3.10
CA MET A 476 -13.92 25.70 -2.77
C MET A 476 -14.22 27.00 -3.53
N GLY A 477 -15.40 27.07 -4.15
CA GLY A 477 -16.01 28.35 -4.54
C GLY A 477 -16.59 29.04 -3.29
N ALA A 478 -16.46 30.37 -3.18
CA ALA A 478 -16.92 31.11 -2.01
C ALA A 478 -18.42 30.93 -1.76
N TYR A 479 -18.77 30.14 -0.74
CA TYR A 479 -20.15 29.92 -0.33
C TYR A 479 -20.61 31.07 0.58
N ARG A 480 -21.83 31.58 0.37
CA ARG A 480 -22.44 32.65 1.16
C ARG A 480 -23.79 32.17 1.71
N HIS A 481 -23.95 32.22 3.02
CA HIS A 481 -25.17 31.77 3.69
C HIS A 481 -25.98 32.95 4.25
N GLU A 482 -27.24 33.10 3.84
CA GLU A 482 -28.14 34.17 4.32
C GLU A 482 -29.21 33.69 5.33
N HIS A 483 -29.78 32.46 5.30
CA HIS A 483 -30.71 31.94 6.37
C HIS A 483 -31.02 30.40 6.32
N GLU A 484 -31.42 29.86 7.49
CA GLU A 484 -32.19 28.63 7.84
C GLU A 484 -31.63 27.18 7.67
N ILE A 485 -30.47 26.94 7.04
CA ILE A 485 -29.87 25.59 7.05
C ILE A 485 -28.37 25.68 7.37
N PRO A 486 -27.91 25.22 8.55
CA PRO A 486 -26.54 25.37 9.01
C PRO A 486 -25.59 24.34 8.39
N SER A 487 -25.63 24.08 7.08
CA SER A 487 -24.77 23.06 6.47
C SER A 487 -24.24 23.39 5.08
N VAL A 488 -23.05 22.88 4.77
CA VAL A 488 -22.44 22.86 3.43
C VAL A 488 -22.21 21.40 3.07
N ILE A 489 -22.73 20.97 1.92
CA ILE A 489 -22.47 19.65 1.37
C ILE A 489 -21.25 19.75 0.45
N MET A 490 -20.27 18.88 0.70
CA MET A 490 -19.03 18.82 -0.06
C MET A 490 -18.87 17.44 -0.69
N SER A 491 -18.37 17.40 -1.92
CA SER A 491 -18.12 16.16 -2.67
C SER A 491 -16.97 16.38 -3.64
N GLY A 492 -16.43 15.30 -4.22
CA GLY A 492 -15.37 15.40 -5.24
C GLY A 492 -14.00 15.80 -4.68
N ILE A 493 -13.81 15.74 -3.36
CA ILE A 493 -12.55 16.10 -2.71
C ILE A 493 -11.58 14.93 -2.78
N GLU A 494 -10.41 15.12 -3.37
CA GLU A 494 -9.37 14.09 -3.43
C GLU A 494 -8.70 13.85 -2.08
N PRO A 495 -7.95 12.76 -1.90
CA PRO A 495 -7.15 12.51 -0.71
C PRO A 495 -6.08 13.59 -0.51
N GLY A 496 -5.95 14.08 0.72
CA GLY A 496 -5.11 15.23 1.04
C GLY A 496 -5.46 15.89 2.38
N SER A 497 -4.62 16.84 2.78
CA SER A 497 -4.87 17.74 3.92
C SER A 497 -5.51 19.03 3.43
N TYR A 498 -6.75 19.29 3.83
CA TYR A 498 -7.50 20.48 3.41
C TYR A 498 -7.72 21.40 4.60
N PHE A 499 -7.56 22.69 4.33
CA PHE A 499 -7.75 23.75 5.31
C PHE A 499 -8.83 24.71 4.82
N TRP A 500 -9.87 24.86 5.64
CA TRP A 500 -10.97 25.77 5.35
C TRP A 500 -11.14 26.78 6.47
N THR A 501 -11.63 27.95 6.10
CA THR A 501 -11.90 29.05 7.01
C THR A 501 -13.36 29.46 6.89
N LEU A 502 -14.05 29.53 8.02
CA LEU A 502 -15.36 30.18 8.15
C LEU A 502 -15.13 31.57 8.70
N GLN A 503 -15.74 32.59 8.10
CA GLN A 503 -15.62 33.98 8.53
C GLN A 503 -16.98 34.68 8.46
N LEU A 504 -17.26 35.58 9.39
CA LEU A 504 -18.47 36.41 9.35
C LEU A 504 -18.19 37.72 8.60
N VAL A 505 -19.03 38.05 7.60
CA VAL A 505 -18.80 39.14 6.65
C VAL A 505 -20.07 39.97 6.47
N HIS A 506 -19.95 41.29 6.43
CA HIS A 506 -21.03 42.22 6.07
C HIS A 506 -21.32 42.16 4.55
N ARG A 507 -22.52 42.56 4.11
CA ARG A 507 -22.93 42.66 2.69
C ARG A 507 -22.02 43.55 1.84
N ASN A 508 -21.33 44.51 2.47
CA ASN A 508 -20.33 45.36 1.81
C ASN A 508 -18.96 44.67 1.61
N GLY A 509 -18.81 43.41 2.03
CA GLY A 509 -17.57 42.63 1.91
C GLY A 509 -16.57 42.80 3.05
N THR A 510 -16.88 43.63 4.06
CA THR A 510 -16.01 43.83 5.23
C THR A 510 -16.21 42.75 6.29
N LEU A 511 -15.14 42.34 6.94
CA LEU A 511 -15.18 41.34 8.02
C LEU A 511 -15.82 41.92 9.27
N VAL A 512 -16.66 41.12 9.94
CA VAL A 512 -17.16 41.46 11.27
C VAL A 512 -16.00 41.41 12.27
N GLN A 513 -15.82 42.48 13.04
CA GLN A 513 -14.76 42.62 14.03
C GLN A 513 -15.16 41.91 15.33
N GLY A 514 -14.29 41.03 15.87
CA GLY A 514 -14.50 40.33 17.15
C GLY A 514 -13.59 39.12 17.32
N PRO A 515 -13.38 38.61 18.56
CA PRO A 515 -12.41 37.54 18.85
C PRO A 515 -12.77 36.15 18.29
N ALA A 516 -14.02 35.91 17.89
CA ALA A 516 -14.49 34.61 17.41
C ALA A 516 -15.35 34.70 16.14
N THR A 517 -15.03 35.65 15.26
CA THR A 517 -15.66 35.82 13.94
C THR A 517 -15.05 34.93 12.86
N ARG A 518 -14.08 34.08 13.23
CA ARG A 518 -13.40 33.13 12.34
C ARG A 518 -13.24 31.76 13.00
N ALA A 519 -13.45 30.71 12.22
CA ALA A 519 -13.17 29.33 12.63
C ALA A 519 -12.36 28.61 11.53
N PHE A 520 -11.41 27.78 11.94
CA PHE A 520 -10.60 26.97 11.02
C PHE A 520 -11.03 25.52 11.09
N VAL A 521 -11.10 24.87 9.93
CA VAL A 521 -11.44 23.46 9.79
C VAL A 521 -10.30 22.78 9.05
N HIS A 522 -9.66 21.82 9.71
CA HIS A 522 -8.73 20.90 9.08
C HIS A 522 -9.41 19.55 8.89
N ILE A 523 -9.44 19.07 7.65
CA ILE A 523 -9.82 17.70 7.34
C ILE A 523 -8.68 17.00 6.61
N GLU A 524 -8.50 15.73 6.92
CA GLU A 524 -7.71 14.82 6.10
C GLU A 524 -8.66 13.91 5.34
N VAL A 525 -8.58 13.91 4.02
CA VAL A 525 -9.24 12.90 3.19
C VAL A 525 -8.23 11.79 2.88
N VAL A 526 -8.59 10.55 3.16
CA VAL A 526 -7.70 9.40 3.00
C VAL A 526 -8.36 8.30 2.17
N LEU A 527 -7.56 7.50 1.45
CA LEU A 527 -8.10 6.37 0.68
C LEU A 527 -8.17 5.10 1.53
N PRO A 528 -9.31 4.40 1.56
CA PRO A 528 -9.40 3.07 2.16
C PRO A 528 -8.55 2.06 1.36
N LEU A 529 -7.75 1.26 2.07
CA LEU A 529 -6.88 0.24 1.46
C LEU A 529 -7.62 -0.95 0.85
N GLU A 530 -8.94 -1.06 1.04
CA GLU A 530 -9.76 -2.05 0.33
C GLU A 530 -9.95 -1.73 -1.16
N SER A 531 -9.47 -0.57 -1.61
CA SER A 531 -9.06 -0.42 -3.00
C SER A 531 -7.95 -1.45 -3.26
N LYS A 532 -8.35 -2.64 -3.71
CA LYS A 532 -7.43 -3.59 -4.35
C LYS A 532 -6.47 -2.74 -5.19
N PRO A 533 -5.14 -2.92 -5.10
CA PRO A 533 -4.29 -2.36 -6.13
C PRO A 533 -4.93 -2.81 -7.45
N GLY A 534 -5.48 -1.85 -8.22
CA GLY A 534 -6.04 -2.12 -9.54
C GLY A 534 -5.02 -2.96 -10.31
N PRO A 535 -5.43 -3.86 -11.21
CA PRO A 535 -4.75 -5.09 -11.67
C PRO A 535 -3.26 -4.93 -12.04
N ALA A 536 -2.45 -4.66 -11.04
CA ALA A 536 -1.05 -4.27 -11.12
C ALA A 536 -0.36 -4.64 -9.80
N GLN A 537 -0.63 -5.86 -9.31
CA GLN A 537 0.52 -6.75 -9.20
C GLN A 537 1.04 -6.94 -10.63
N ALA A 538 1.77 -5.95 -11.13
CA ALA A 538 2.71 -6.22 -12.19
C ALA A 538 3.65 -7.23 -11.53
N SER A 539 3.45 -8.52 -11.83
CA SER A 539 4.56 -9.44 -11.75
C SER A 539 5.70 -8.71 -12.43
N VAL A 540 6.78 -8.44 -11.71
CA VAL A 540 8.02 -7.94 -12.28
C VAL A 540 8.59 -9.07 -13.13
N ASN A 541 7.90 -9.37 -14.24
CA ASN A 541 8.50 -10.01 -15.39
C ASN A 541 9.30 -8.87 -16.02
N GLY A 542 10.50 -8.66 -15.48
CA GLY A 542 11.49 -7.76 -16.04
C GLY A 542 11.77 -8.15 -17.49
N ARG A 543 10.98 -7.64 -18.42
CA ARG A 543 11.51 -7.28 -19.72
C ARG A 543 12.04 -5.87 -19.56
N LEU A 544 13.31 -5.80 -19.17
CA LEU A 544 14.19 -4.74 -19.63
C LEU A 544 13.93 -4.66 -21.15
N VAL A 545 13.24 -3.61 -21.61
CA VAL A 545 13.16 -3.33 -23.05
C VAL A 545 14.54 -2.82 -23.43
N LEU A 546 15.47 -3.75 -23.59
CA LEU A 546 16.66 -3.54 -24.37
C LEU A 546 16.17 -3.24 -25.77
N PHE A 547 16.16 -1.97 -26.13
CA PHE A 547 16.06 -1.56 -27.52
C PHE A 547 17.23 -2.20 -28.26
N ASN A 548 17.00 -3.38 -28.83
CA ASN A 548 17.96 -4.01 -29.71
C ASN A 548 18.08 -3.07 -30.92
N LEU A 549 19.26 -2.50 -31.13
CA LEU A 549 19.55 -1.59 -32.24
C LEU A 549 19.87 -2.41 -33.49
N PRO A 550 18.99 -2.51 -34.51
CA PRO A 550 19.48 -2.82 -35.83
C PRO A 550 20.08 -1.55 -36.43
N HIS A 551 21.41 -1.52 -36.53
CA HIS A 551 22.12 -0.55 -37.34
C HIS A 551 21.72 -0.76 -38.81
N LYS A 552 20.75 0.02 -39.31
CA LYS A 552 20.62 0.27 -40.75
C LYS A 552 21.15 1.68 -41.00
N GLN A 553 22.31 1.75 -41.65
CA GLN A 553 22.81 3.01 -42.22
C GLN A 553 21.71 3.61 -43.10
N ARG A 554 21.20 4.78 -42.70
CA ARG A 554 20.30 5.58 -43.52
C ARG A 554 21.07 6.74 -44.17
N PRO A 555 20.65 7.20 -45.35
CA PRO A 555 21.38 8.18 -46.15
C PRO A 555 21.46 9.52 -45.42
N ARG A 556 22.57 10.24 -45.61
CA ARG A 556 22.77 11.63 -45.14
C ARG A 556 21.75 12.56 -45.84
N ILE A 557 20.64 12.83 -45.15
CA ILE A 557 19.81 14.01 -45.40
C ILE A 557 20.46 15.15 -44.60
N GLU A 558 20.56 16.34 -45.20
CA GLU A 558 21.07 17.55 -44.53
C GLU A 558 20.46 17.70 -43.14
N LYS A 559 21.32 17.63 -42.11
CA LYS A 559 20.92 17.56 -40.71
C LYS A 559 20.39 18.92 -40.24
N GLN A 560 19.10 19.20 -40.46
CA GLN A 560 18.41 20.08 -39.52
C GLN A 560 18.43 19.40 -38.16
N ARG A 561 18.97 20.10 -37.16
CA ARG A 561 18.93 19.64 -35.78
C ARG A 561 17.46 19.46 -35.37
N GLY A 562 17.10 18.26 -34.91
CA GLY A 562 15.77 18.00 -34.39
C GLY A 562 15.51 18.88 -33.16
N LYS A 563 14.28 19.35 -32.98
CA LYS A 563 13.92 20.24 -31.87
C LYS A 563 13.07 19.50 -30.86
N VAL A 564 13.39 19.65 -29.58
CA VAL A 564 12.56 19.18 -28.46
C VAL A 564 12.18 20.41 -27.63
N CYS A 565 10.89 20.67 -27.51
CA CYS A 565 10.38 21.85 -26.82
C CYS A 565 9.59 21.42 -25.60
N PHE A 566 9.99 21.89 -24.42
CA PHE A 566 9.26 21.64 -23.18
C PHE A 566 8.27 22.78 -22.92
N VAL A 567 7.04 22.47 -22.50
CA VAL A 567 6.09 23.48 -22.01
C VAL A 567 6.14 23.50 -20.50
N SER A 568 6.58 24.62 -19.91
CA SER A 568 6.70 24.77 -18.45
C SER A 568 6.26 26.16 -18.00
N SER A 569 5.64 26.25 -16.83
CA SER A 569 5.49 27.52 -16.11
C SER A 569 6.87 28.00 -15.62
N MET A 570 7.04 29.34 -15.59
CA MET A 570 8.24 29.99 -15.04
C MET A 570 8.06 30.39 -13.57
N SER A 571 7.05 29.83 -12.89
CA SER A 571 6.84 30.07 -11.47
C SER A 571 8.11 29.80 -10.66
N ALA A 572 8.32 30.63 -9.62
CA ALA A 572 9.48 30.53 -8.74
C ALA A 572 9.56 29.16 -8.01
N MET A 573 8.43 28.45 -7.87
CA MET A 573 8.39 27.14 -7.25
C MET A 573 9.06 26.10 -8.16
N PHE A 574 10.24 25.66 -7.76
CA PHE A 574 11.00 24.60 -8.42
C PHE A 574 10.49 23.23 -7.95
N ASP A 575 10.19 22.32 -8.87
CA ASP A 575 9.61 21.01 -8.55
C ASP A 575 10.35 19.84 -9.22
N GLY A 576 9.99 18.61 -8.83
CA GLY A 576 10.62 17.40 -9.34
C GLY A 576 10.48 17.22 -10.85
N GLN A 577 9.41 17.74 -11.46
CA GLN A 577 9.20 17.65 -12.91
C GLN A 577 10.16 18.57 -13.66
N LYS A 578 10.25 19.85 -13.23
CA LYS A 578 11.22 20.82 -13.76
C LYS A 578 12.66 20.32 -13.58
N LYS A 579 12.95 19.73 -12.43
CA LYS A 579 14.25 19.11 -12.13
C LYS A 579 14.59 17.98 -13.09
N MET A 580 13.64 17.06 -13.33
CA MET A 580 13.84 15.94 -14.25
C MET A 580 14.07 16.42 -15.70
N TRP A 581 13.33 17.43 -16.16
CA TRP A 581 13.57 18.03 -17.49
C TRP A 581 14.94 18.69 -17.59
N LEU A 582 15.37 19.41 -16.56
CA LEU A 582 16.72 19.97 -16.52
C LEU A 582 17.79 18.88 -16.56
N GLN A 583 17.63 17.80 -15.79
CA GLN A 583 18.55 16.66 -15.82
C GLN A 583 18.61 16.04 -17.23
N GLN A 584 17.47 15.86 -17.90
CA GLN A 584 17.42 15.42 -19.29
C GLN A 584 18.26 16.35 -20.17
N ILE A 585 17.95 17.65 -20.18
CA ILE A 585 18.63 18.67 -20.98
C ILE A 585 20.15 18.68 -20.70
N GLN A 586 20.56 18.71 -19.43
CA GLN A 586 21.96 18.74 -19.00
C GLN A 586 22.72 17.50 -19.46
N ALA A 587 22.13 16.32 -19.30
CA ALA A 587 22.79 15.10 -19.76
C ALA A 587 22.98 15.09 -21.28
N PHE A 588 22.04 15.65 -22.04
CA PHE A 588 22.25 15.81 -23.48
C PHE A 588 23.34 16.83 -23.80
N ALA A 589 23.38 17.97 -23.11
CA ALA A 589 24.41 18.99 -23.28
C ALA A 589 25.83 18.46 -22.97
N ASN A 590 25.96 17.62 -21.93
CA ASN A 590 27.23 17.08 -21.43
C ASN A 590 27.70 15.79 -22.14
N SER A 591 26.85 15.14 -22.95
CA SER A 591 27.11 13.83 -23.58
C SER A 591 28.19 13.78 -24.69
N ARG A 592 29.13 14.73 -24.73
CA ARG A 592 30.17 14.84 -25.77
C ARG A 592 31.17 13.66 -25.83
N SER A 593 31.16 12.70 -24.90
CA SER A 593 32.27 11.71 -24.77
C SER A 593 31.95 10.22 -24.96
N THR A 594 30.71 9.78 -25.24
CA THR A 594 30.43 8.33 -25.45
C THR A 594 29.61 8.04 -26.71
N ALA A 595 30.31 7.73 -27.80
CA ALA A 595 29.99 6.92 -29.00
C ALA A 595 28.59 6.93 -29.68
N ALA A 596 27.59 7.71 -29.23
CA ALA A 596 26.28 7.86 -29.85
C ALA A 596 25.85 9.33 -29.85
N THR A 597 26.68 10.18 -30.46
CA THR A 597 26.55 11.64 -30.51
C THR A 597 25.09 12.10 -30.69
N MET A 598 24.60 12.87 -29.71
CA MET A 598 23.30 13.56 -29.70
C MET A 598 23.45 15.06 -30.05
N GLU A 599 24.51 15.41 -30.77
CA GLU A 599 24.81 16.77 -31.25
C GLU A 599 23.74 17.35 -32.19
N ASP A 600 22.73 16.56 -32.56
CA ASP A 600 21.69 16.91 -33.52
C ASP A 600 20.37 17.35 -32.85
N VAL A 601 20.26 17.47 -31.53
CA VAL A 601 19.01 17.90 -30.85
C VAL A 601 19.18 19.27 -30.20
N LYS A 602 18.26 20.21 -30.50
CA LYS A 602 18.17 21.52 -29.82
C LYS A 602 16.97 21.52 -28.87
N PHE A 603 17.22 21.93 -27.62
CA PHE A 603 16.17 22.12 -26.62
C PHE A 603 15.68 23.56 -26.59
N SER A 604 14.40 23.74 -26.28
CA SER A 604 13.79 25.04 -25.99
C SER A 604 12.70 24.86 -24.94
N VAL A 605 12.43 25.90 -24.17
CA VAL A 605 11.33 25.93 -23.20
C VAL A 605 10.33 27.01 -23.61
N LEU A 606 9.05 26.66 -23.59
CA LEU A 606 7.93 27.54 -23.88
C LEU A 606 7.12 27.74 -22.61
N THR A 607 6.79 29.00 -22.31
CA THR A 607 5.87 29.37 -21.23
C THR A 607 4.79 30.29 -21.77
N PHE A 608 3.59 30.21 -21.18
CA PHE A 608 2.47 31.09 -21.51
C PHE A 608 2.27 32.20 -20.46
N GLU A 609 3.34 32.46 -19.72
CA GLU A 609 3.49 33.51 -18.71
C GLU A 609 4.56 34.52 -19.17
N ARG A 610 4.68 35.63 -18.45
CA ARG A 610 5.85 36.51 -18.60
C ARG A 610 7.08 35.81 -18.04
N VAL A 611 8.18 35.80 -18.78
CA VAL A 611 9.45 35.21 -18.30
C VAL A 611 10.01 36.09 -17.20
N THR A 612 10.27 35.49 -16.04
CA THR A 612 10.96 36.13 -14.92
C THR A 612 12.40 35.60 -14.87
N HIS A 613 13.35 36.42 -15.35
CA HIS A 613 14.78 36.06 -15.39
C HIS A 613 15.41 35.86 -14.00
N GLU A 614 14.72 36.27 -12.93
CA GLU A 614 15.16 36.05 -11.55
C GLU A 614 14.96 34.60 -11.07
N SER A 615 14.10 33.82 -11.74
CA SER A 615 13.82 32.44 -11.35
C SER A 615 15.05 31.55 -11.50
N VAL A 616 15.21 30.57 -10.59
CA VAL A 616 16.30 29.58 -10.66
C VAL A 616 16.27 28.81 -11.97
N LEU A 617 15.07 28.41 -12.42
CA LEU A 617 14.88 27.68 -13.67
C LEU A 617 15.34 28.48 -14.89
N ALA A 618 14.96 29.75 -15.00
CA ALA A 618 15.35 30.58 -16.16
C ALA A 618 16.87 30.72 -16.24
N ARG A 619 17.53 31.03 -15.11
CA ARG A 619 19.00 31.15 -15.05
C ARG A 619 19.71 29.85 -15.43
N THR A 620 19.25 28.70 -14.90
CA THR A 620 19.85 27.40 -15.26
C THR A 620 19.65 27.06 -16.73
N LEU A 621 18.51 27.41 -17.33
CA LEU A 621 18.26 27.18 -18.75
C LEU A 621 19.14 28.07 -19.64
N GLU A 622 19.35 29.33 -19.26
CA GLU A 622 20.26 30.26 -19.94
C GLU A 622 21.72 29.76 -19.89
N GLU A 623 22.19 29.28 -18.74
CA GLU A 623 23.52 28.66 -18.59
C GLU A 623 23.72 27.44 -19.50
N LEU A 624 22.64 26.74 -19.85
CA LEU A 624 22.64 25.56 -20.72
C LEU A 624 22.41 25.90 -22.21
N ASP A 625 22.40 27.17 -22.60
CA ASP A 625 22.09 27.64 -23.96
C ASP A 625 20.70 27.17 -24.45
N VAL A 626 19.74 27.09 -23.53
CA VAL A 626 18.35 26.73 -23.83
C VAL A 626 17.50 27.98 -23.93
N ASN A 627 16.93 28.21 -25.11
CA ASN A 627 16.05 29.36 -25.32
C ASN A 627 14.73 29.20 -24.55
N VAL A 628 14.38 30.19 -23.73
CA VAL A 628 13.09 30.29 -23.04
C VAL A 628 12.23 31.34 -23.73
N THR A 629 11.09 30.94 -24.28
CA THR A 629 10.15 31.86 -24.94
C THR A 629 8.88 31.99 -24.11
N GLY A 630 8.58 33.19 -23.63
CA GLY A 630 7.33 33.49 -22.93
C GLY A 630 6.32 34.21 -23.81
N VAL A 631 5.12 33.66 -23.88
CA VAL A 631 4.00 34.23 -24.64
C VAL A 631 2.83 34.42 -23.68
N PRO A 632 2.79 35.54 -22.92
CA PRO A 632 1.74 35.78 -21.95
C PRO A 632 0.38 35.81 -22.63
N LEU A 633 -0.50 34.90 -22.21
CA LEU A 633 -1.88 34.84 -22.67
C LEU A 633 -2.74 35.73 -21.77
N GLU A 634 -2.83 37.01 -22.13
CA GLU A 634 -3.67 37.98 -21.41
C GLU A 634 -5.03 38.14 -22.10
N MET A 635 -6.11 38.00 -21.33
CA MET A 635 -7.47 38.22 -21.82
C MET A 635 -8.18 39.29 -20.99
N SER A 636 -8.85 40.21 -21.68
CA SER A 636 -9.63 41.26 -21.03
C SER A 636 -10.98 40.73 -20.54
N ARG A 637 -11.39 41.14 -19.33
CA ARG A 637 -12.72 40.82 -18.76
C ARG A 637 -13.89 41.22 -19.68
N LYS A 638 -13.69 42.18 -20.59
CA LYS A 638 -14.73 42.58 -21.55
C LYS A 638 -15.15 41.47 -22.52
N HIS A 639 -14.34 40.42 -22.66
CA HIS A 639 -14.66 39.26 -23.52
C HIS A 639 -15.37 38.13 -22.76
N PHE A 640 -15.56 38.27 -21.44
CA PHE A 640 -16.24 37.26 -20.63
C PHE A 640 -17.74 37.43 -20.84
N HIS A 641 -18.41 36.36 -21.26
CA HIS A 641 -19.87 36.32 -21.25
C HIS A 641 -20.35 36.42 -19.78
N PRO A 642 -21.50 37.06 -19.48
CA PRO A 642 -22.01 37.17 -18.11
C PRO A 642 -22.20 35.83 -17.37
N SER A 643 -22.29 34.70 -18.10
CA SER A 643 -22.35 33.36 -17.52
C SER A 643 -20.99 32.78 -17.12
N MET A 644 -19.88 33.33 -17.61
CA MET A 644 -18.52 32.90 -17.28
C MET A 644 -18.09 33.54 -15.96
N ARG A 645 -17.66 32.70 -15.03
CA ARG A 645 -17.31 33.08 -13.64
C ARG A 645 -15.81 33.26 -13.47
N ASN A 646 -14.99 32.53 -14.22
CA ASN A 646 -13.53 32.52 -14.08
C ASN A 646 -12.81 32.31 -15.42
N GLY A 647 -11.48 32.25 -15.39
CA GLY A 647 -10.65 32.03 -16.58
C GLY A 647 -10.71 30.61 -17.15
N GLU A 648 -11.11 29.61 -16.37
CA GLU A 648 -11.30 28.23 -16.87
C GLU A 648 -12.52 28.13 -17.77
N ASP A 649 -13.65 28.75 -17.38
CA ASP A 649 -14.86 28.82 -18.23
C ASP A 649 -14.54 29.49 -19.58
N MET A 650 -13.65 30.49 -19.56
CA MET A 650 -13.18 31.17 -20.76
C MET A 650 -12.32 30.25 -21.64
N LEU A 651 -11.40 29.48 -21.04
CA LEU A 651 -10.57 28.52 -21.76
C LEU A 651 -11.40 27.37 -22.35
N GLU A 652 -12.38 26.87 -21.61
CA GLU A 652 -13.32 25.86 -22.09
C GLU A 652 -14.09 26.36 -23.31
N TYR A 653 -14.62 27.58 -23.25
CA TYR A 653 -15.26 28.22 -24.41
C TYR A 653 -14.32 28.32 -25.62
N LEU A 654 -13.06 28.69 -25.42
CA LEU A 654 -12.07 28.81 -26.49
C LEU A 654 -11.74 27.46 -27.15
N VAL A 655 -11.66 26.40 -26.34
CA VAL A 655 -11.40 25.02 -26.77
C VAL A 655 -12.60 24.43 -27.52
N GLU A 656 -13.80 24.57 -26.99
CA GLU A 656 -15.01 24.06 -27.64
C GLU A 656 -15.31 24.79 -28.96
N SER A 657 -15.11 26.11 -28.98
CA SER A 657 -15.29 26.91 -30.20
C SER A 657 -14.39 26.44 -31.35
N ILE A 658 -13.10 26.20 -31.07
CA ILE A 658 -12.15 25.79 -32.12
C ILE A 658 -12.41 24.36 -32.60
N LYS A 659 -12.80 23.44 -31.71
CA LYS A 659 -13.12 22.05 -32.08
C LYS A 659 -14.31 21.97 -33.03
N LEU A 660 -15.37 22.72 -32.73
CA LEU A 660 -16.56 22.81 -33.59
C LEU A 660 -16.20 23.31 -34.99
N SER A 661 -15.25 24.23 -35.08
CA SER A 661 -14.82 24.82 -36.35
C SER A 661 -13.90 23.90 -37.17
N LEU A 662 -12.99 23.17 -36.51
CA LEU A 662 -12.00 22.31 -37.19
C LEU A 662 -12.55 20.93 -37.61
N GLY A 663 -13.63 20.47 -36.97
CA GLY A 663 -14.21 19.15 -37.24
C GLY A 663 -13.33 17.97 -36.81
N PRO A 664 -13.78 16.72 -37.04
CA PRO A 664 -13.17 15.52 -36.44
C PRO A 664 -11.86 15.07 -37.11
N ASN A 665 -11.57 15.52 -38.33
CA ASN A 665 -10.39 15.07 -39.06
C ASN A 665 -9.17 15.96 -38.76
N GLN A 666 -8.40 15.59 -37.74
CA GLN A 666 -7.20 16.30 -37.29
C GLN A 666 -6.15 16.55 -38.38
N ALA A 667 -6.07 15.70 -39.42
CA ALA A 667 -5.10 15.84 -40.51
C ALA A 667 -5.34 17.09 -41.38
N LEU A 668 -6.55 17.65 -41.34
CA LEU A 668 -6.95 18.83 -42.12
C LEU A 668 -6.95 20.11 -41.29
N TRP A 669 -6.59 20.04 -40.01
CA TRP A 669 -6.67 21.19 -39.12
C TRP A 669 -5.76 22.34 -39.59
N SER A 670 -6.36 23.51 -39.83
CA SER A 670 -5.64 24.76 -40.09
C SER A 670 -6.38 25.93 -39.44
N LEU A 671 -5.62 26.91 -38.93
CA LEU A 671 -6.21 28.07 -38.28
C LEU A 671 -6.94 28.97 -39.31
N GLU A 672 -6.46 28.99 -40.56
CA GLU A 672 -7.12 29.71 -41.66
C GLU A 672 -8.52 29.15 -41.93
N LEU A 673 -8.67 27.82 -41.99
CA LEU A 673 -9.97 27.16 -42.15
C LEU A 673 -10.91 27.52 -41.01
N ALA A 674 -10.42 27.49 -39.76
CA ALA A 674 -11.25 27.78 -38.59
C ALA A 674 -11.63 29.27 -38.44
N SER A 675 -10.76 30.18 -38.87
CA SER A 675 -10.92 31.63 -38.66
C SER A 675 -12.18 32.23 -39.27
N THR A 676 -12.74 31.59 -40.30
CA THR A 676 -13.93 32.08 -41.03
C THR A 676 -15.22 32.04 -40.21
N ALA A 677 -15.29 31.21 -39.16
CA ALA A 677 -16.49 30.98 -38.36
C ALA A 677 -16.37 31.44 -36.89
N LEU A 678 -15.22 32.00 -36.49
CA LEU A 678 -14.90 32.28 -35.09
C LEU A 678 -14.85 33.79 -34.78
N PRO A 679 -15.25 34.22 -33.56
CA PRO A 679 -15.06 35.61 -33.13
C PRO A 679 -13.59 36.03 -33.16
N GLY A 680 -13.32 37.29 -33.50
CA GLY A 680 -11.95 37.79 -33.66
C GLY A 680 -11.03 37.55 -32.45
N PHE A 681 -11.54 37.73 -31.23
CA PHE A 681 -10.76 37.49 -30.01
C PHE A 681 -10.39 36.01 -29.81
N VAL A 682 -11.22 35.07 -30.30
CA VAL A 682 -10.94 33.63 -30.26
C VAL A 682 -9.83 33.31 -31.25
N VAL A 683 -9.92 33.87 -32.47
CA VAL A 683 -8.87 33.72 -33.50
C VAL A 683 -7.54 34.29 -33.01
N ASP A 684 -7.54 35.47 -32.36
CA ASP A 684 -6.33 36.10 -31.84
C ASP A 684 -5.69 35.29 -30.71
N PHE A 685 -6.50 34.70 -29.81
CA PHE A 685 -6.02 33.80 -28.76
C PHE A 685 -5.31 32.58 -29.37
N TRP A 686 -5.96 31.89 -30.30
CA TRP A 686 -5.39 30.72 -30.96
C TRP A 686 -4.19 31.06 -31.82
N ARG A 687 -4.18 32.22 -32.49
CA ARG A 687 -3.03 32.71 -33.25
C ARG A 687 -1.81 32.86 -32.35
N ARG A 688 -1.95 33.46 -31.15
CA ARG A 688 -0.84 33.60 -30.19
C ARG A 688 -0.28 32.24 -29.75
N ILE A 689 -1.14 31.27 -29.45
CA ILE A 689 -0.71 29.92 -29.07
C ILE A 689 0.01 29.23 -30.24
N VAL A 690 -0.56 29.29 -31.45
CA VAL A 690 0.01 28.65 -32.64
C VAL A 690 1.34 29.30 -33.02
N ASP A 691 1.44 30.63 -32.99
CA ASP A 691 2.68 31.36 -33.28
C ASP A 691 3.77 30.99 -32.28
N ALA A 692 3.44 30.89 -30.99
CA ALA A 692 4.35 30.44 -29.95
C ALA A 692 4.88 29.02 -30.23
N LEU A 693 3.98 28.09 -30.53
CA LEU A 693 4.29 26.69 -30.77
C LEU A 693 4.94 26.44 -32.15
N THR A 694 4.85 27.38 -33.09
CA THR A 694 5.49 27.29 -34.41
C THR A 694 7.02 27.27 -34.29
N THR A 695 7.58 27.79 -33.21
CA THR A 695 9.00 27.61 -32.87
C THR A 695 9.41 26.13 -32.78
N CYS A 696 8.45 25.26 -32.42
CA CYS A 696 8.55 23.81 -32.32
C CYS A 696 8.03 23.03 -33.54
N LYS A 697 7.73 23.71 -34.65
CA LYS A 697 7.28 23.06 -35.89
C LYS A 697 8.26 21.98 -36.34
N ASN A 698 7.71 20.84 -36.78
CA ASN A 698 8.46 19.62 -37.14
C ASN A 698 9.30 19.00 -35.98
N GLY A 699 9.17 19.51 -34.75
CA GLY A 699 9.86 19.01 -33.57
C GLY A 699 8.97 18.15 -32.67
N VAL A 700 9.49 17.81 -31.49
CA VAL A 700 8.78 17.10 -30.43
C VAL A 700 8.39 18.11 -29.36
N LEU A 701 7.11 18.23 -29.07
CA LEU A 701 6.61 19.01 -27.94
C LEU A 701 6.42 18.07 -26.75
N VAL A 702 7.01 18.40 -25.60
CA VAL A 702 6.86 17.68 -24.33
C VAL A 702 6.10 18.57 -23.36
N LEU A 703 5.00 18.08 -22.82
CA LEU A 703 4.19 18.77 -21.82
C LEU A 703 3.86 17.84 -20.66
N ALA A 704 3.86 18.37 -19.45
CA ALA A 704 3.40 17.66 -18.26
C ALA A 704 1.92 17.93 -18.05
N ASN A 705 1.13 16.89 -17.72
CA ASN A 705 -0.30 17.10 -17.49
C ASN A 705 -0.57 17.93 -16.23
N SER A 706 -1.44 18.92 -16.37
CA SER A 706 -1.75 19.91 -15.34
C SER A 706 -3.17 19.78 -14.78
N ARG A 707 -3.93 18.78 -15.27
CA ARG A 707 -5.32 18.45 -14.86
C ARG A 707 -6.33 19.55 -15.19
N ASN A 708 -5.98 20.47 -16.08
CA ASN A 708 -6.85 21.53 -16.55
C ASN A 708 -6.99 21.50 -18.08
N ILE A 709 -8.03 22.18 -18.57
CA ILE A 709 -8.36 22.25 -20.00
C ILE A 709 -7.26 22.92 -20.85
N GLY A 710 -6.31 23.61 -20.21
CA GLY A 710 -5.12 24.14 -20.86
C GLY A 710 -4.25 23.06 -21.51
N ASP A 711 -4.21 21.84 -20.96
CA ASP A 711 -3.51 20.70 -21.58
C ASP A 711 -4.08 20.42 -22.98
N GLU A 712 -5.41 20.40 -23.10
CA GLU A 712 -6.08 20.20 -24.38
C GLU A 712 -5.85 21.38 -25.33
N ALA A 713 -5.88 22.61 -24.81
CA ALA A 713 -5.58 23.79 -25.60
C ALA A 713 -4.17 23.74 -26.21
N LEU A 714 -3.18 23.28 -25.44
CA LEU A 714 -1.80 23.08 -25.91
C LEU A 714 -1.71 22.00 -26.98
N VAL A 715 -2.42 20.88 -26.80
CA VAL A 715 -2.46 19.80 -27.80
C VAL A 715 -3.03 20.32 -29.12
N ILE A 716 -4.17 21.01 -29.10
CA ILE A 716 -4.79 21.60 -30.30
C ILE A 716 -3.84 22.61 -30.95
N GLY A 717 -3.26 23.51 -30.16
CA GLY A 717 -2.31 24.51 -30.63
C GLY A 717 -1.09 23.88 -31.30
N ALA A 718 -0.57 22.78 -30.74
CA ALA A 718 0.57 22.05 -31.27
C ALA A 718 0.26 21.37 -32.61
N ARG A 719 -0.95 20.80 -32.75
CA ARG A 719 -1.42 20.24 -34.03
C ARG A 719 -1.53 21.33 -35.10
N LEU A 720 -2.14 22.47 -34.76
CA LEU A 720 -2.25 23.63 -35.66
C LEU A 720 -0.88 24.21 -36.05
N ALA A 721 0.08 24.22 -35.12
CA ALA A 721 1.46 24.64 -35.35
C ALA A 721 2.31 23.61 -36.13
N LYS A 722 1.73 22.46 -36.49
CA LYS A 722 2.40 21.36 -37.21
C LYS A 722 3.62 20.84 -36.44
N VAL A 723 3.47 20.67 -35.13
CA VAL A 723 4.40 19.90 -34.30
C VAL A 723 4.39 18.44 -34.77
N LYS A 724 5.57 17.81 -34.88
CA LYS A 724 5.71 16.45 -35.43
C LYS A 724 5.23 15.36 -34.47
N ALA A 725 5.54 15.52 -33.18
CA ALA A 725 5.07 14.60 -32.14
C ALA A 725 4.79 15.35 -30.84
N ILE A 726 3.68 15.02 -30.19
CA ILE A 726 3.28 15.54 -28.89
C ILE A 726 3.46 14.42 -27.86
N VAL A 727 4.27 14.70 -26.86
CA VAL A 727 4.58 13.81 -25.73
C VAL A 727 3.93 14.40 -24.50
N MET A 728 2.99 13.67 -23.91
CA MET A 728 2.47 13.99 -22.58
C MET A 728 3.20 13.18 -21.53
N GLU A 729 3.83 13.86 -20.59
CA GLU A 729 4.45 13.24 -19.43
C GLU A 729 3.50 13.32 -18.23
N LEU A 730 3.24 12.17 -17.60
CA LEU A 730 2.33 12.07 -16.47
C LEU A 730 3.00 12.53 -15.18
N ALA A 731 2.94 13.83 -14.92
CA ALA A 731 3.30 14.41 -13.63
C ALA A 731 2.22 14.14 -12.57
N ASN A 732 0.95 14.12 -12.99
CA ASN A 732 -0.21 13.93 -12.14
C ASN A 732 -1.10 12.78 -12.65
N LEU A 733 -1.93 12.23 -11.77
CA LEU A 733 -3.08 11.40 -12.19
C LEU A 733 -4.22 12.29 -12.69
N GLU A 734 -5.23 11.68 -13.30
CA GLU A 734 -6.44 12.38 -13.80
C GLU A 734 -6.14 13.46 -14.84
N PRO A 735 -5.50 13.09 -15.97
CA PRO A 735 -5.38 14.00 -17.10
C PRO A 735 -6.78 14.34 -17.64
N VAL A 736 -6.89 15.50 -18.28
CA VAL A 736 -8.10 15.84 -19.04
C VAL A 736 -8.18 14.99 -20.31
N ASN A 737 -9.36 15.00 -20.96
CA ASN A 737 -9.54 14.26 -22.20
C ASN A 737 -8.63 14.81 -23.29
N VAL A 738 -7.64 14.02 -23.73
CA VAL A 738 -6.67 14.42 -24.75
C VAL A 738 -6.23 13.25 -25.62
N GLU A 739 -5.79 13.58 -26.83
CA GLU A 739 -5.16 12.63 -27.75
C GLU A 739 -3.77 13.13 -28.16
N VAL A 740 -2.73 12.37 -27.78
CA VAL A 740 -1.33 12.70 -28.03
C VAL A 740 -0.61 11.57 -28.78
N ASP A 741 0.61 11.80 -29.27
CA ASP A 741 1.35 10.75 -29.96
C ASP A 741 1.97 9.75 -28.99
N VAL A 742 2.45 10.26 -27.84
CA VAL A 742 3.14 9.46 -26.83
C VAL A 742 2.71 9.90 -25.44
N ILE A 743 2.44 8.92 -24.57
CA ILE A 743 2.38 9.12 -23.12
C ILE A 743 3.64 8.52 -22.49
N ILE A 744 4.30 9.30 -21.63
CA ILE A 744 5.38 8.84 -20.76
C ILE A 744 4.85 8.86 -19.33
N ALA A 745 4.99 7.74 -18.63
CA ALA A 745 4.65 7.65 -17.22
C ALA A 745 5.90 7.39 -16.38
N PRO A 746 6.00 7.97 -15.16
CA PRO A 746 7.13 7.72 -14.27
C PRO A 746 7.07 6.33 -13.62
N SER A 747 5.92 5.66 -13.71
CA SER A 747 5.64 4.35 -13.08
C SER A 747 4.59 3.59 -13.91
N HIS A 748 4.60 2.27 -13.81
CA HIS A 748 3.53 1.39 -14.28
C HIS A 748 2.19 1.73 -13.62
N PHE A 749 2.20 2.09 -12.33
CA PHE A 749 0.98 2.52 -11.65
C PHE A 749 0.36 3.73 -12.34
N ALA A 750 1.14 4.78 -12.60
CA ALA A 750 0.65 5.99 -13.25
C ALA A 750 0.14 5.70 -14.67
N LEU A 751 0.86 4.86 -15.43
CA LEU A 751 0.45 4.53 -16.81
C LEU A 751 -0.88 3.77 -16.87
N HIS A 752 -1.08 2.83 -15.95
CA HIS A 752 -2.24 1.94 -15.94
C HIS A 752 -3.35 2.42 -15.00
N HIS A 753 -3.23 3.64 -14.47
CA HIS A 753 -4.27 4.21 -13.62
C HIS A 753 -5.57 4.39 -14.41
N PRO A 754 -6.75 4.01 -13.87
CA PRO A 754 -8.02 4.12 -14.60
C PRO A 754 -8.31 5.50 -15.15
N SER A 755 -7.99 6.57 -14.40
CA SER A 755 -8.21 7.94 -14.87
C SER A 755 -7.36 8.30 -16.10
N VAL A 756 -6.17 7.72 -16.23
CA VAL A 756 -5.31 7.91 -17.41
C VAL A 756 -5.85 7.13 -18.59
N LEU A 757 -6.21 5.85 -18.38
CA LEU A 757 -6.75 4.99 -19.43
C LEU A 757 -8.07 5.51 -20.03
N ASN A 758 -8.89 6.17 -19.20
CA ASN A 758 -10.19 6.69 -19.61
C ASN A 758 -10.09 8.03 -20.35
N ALA A 759 -9.16 8.92 -19.94
CA ALA A 759 -9.11 10.29 -20.44
C ALA A 759 -8.01 10.53 -21.50
N ALA A 760 -6.83 9.92 -21.35
CA ALA A 760 -5.69 10.20 -22.22
C ALA A 760 -5.45 9.05 -23.22
N ARG A 761 -5.55 9.36 -24.52
CA ARG A 761 -5.25 8.41 -25.60
C ARG A 761 -3.89 8.72 -26.21
N ALA A 762 -3.14 7.66 -26.52
CA ALA A 762 -1.89 7.81 -27.25
C ALA A 762 -1.60 6.63 -28.16
N SER A 763 -0.93 6.90 -29.28
CA SER A 763 -0.45 5.87 -30.19
C SER A 763 0.63 4.99 -29.57
N LYS A 764 1.41 5.54 -28.63
CA LYS A 764 2.47 4.83 -27.90
C LYS A 764 2.48 5.25 -26.43
N GLN A 765 2.84 4.30 -25.58
CA GLN A 765 2.88 4.46 -24.14
C GLN A 765 4.17 3.85 -23.60
N PHE A 766 4.88 4.59 -22.75
CA PHE A 766 6.14 4.14 -22.16
C PHE A 766 6.18 4.43 -20.66
N VAL A 767 6.73 3.49 -19.90
CA VAL A 767 7.16 3.76 -18.52
C VAL A 767 8.63 4.12 -18.57
N LEU A 768 8.95 5.39 -18.29
CA LEU A 768 10.33 5.86 -18.15
C LEU A 768 10.48 6.36 -16.72
N ARG A 769 11.16 5.57 -15.89
CA ARG A 769 11.35 5.88 -14.47
C ARG A 769 12.30 7.06 -14.33
N ALA A 770 12.04 7.93 -13.36
CA ALA A 770 13.04 8.88 -12.91
C ALA A 770 14.20 8.12 -12.25
N GLY A 771 15.42 8.63 -12.42
CA GLY A 771 16.60 8.16 -11.71
C GLY A 771 17.26 9.32 -10.99
N ILE A 772 18.05 9.01 -9.96
CA ILE A 772 18.82 10.00 -9.21
C ILE A 772 20.33 9.76 -9.39
N ASP A 773 21.13 10.83 -9.34
CA ASP A 773 22.59 10.68 -9.28
C ASP A 773 22.98 10.22 -7.89
N HIS A 774 23.12 8.90 -7.75
CA HIS A 774 23.57 8.26 -6.53
C HIS A 774 24.98 8.70 -6.06
N ASN A 775 25.79 9.36 -6.90
CA ASN A 775 27.06 9.96 -6.47
C ASN A 775 26.86 11.32 -5.77
N VAL A 776 25.86 12.10 -6.20
CA VAL A 776 25.46 13.34 -5.53
C VAL A 776 24.69 13.02 -4.25
N PHE A 777 23.68 12.15 -4.35
CA PHE A 777 22.93 11.65 -3.20
C PHE A 777 23.69 10.52 -2.50
N TYR A 778 24.91 10.79 -2.03
CA TYR A 778 25.72 9.78 -1.35
C TYR A 778 25.28 9.58 0.11
N PRO A 779 25.51 8.39 0.70
CA PRO A 779 25.24 8.17 2.12
C PRO A 779 26.10 9.06 3.00
N GLY A 780 25.47 9.81 3.91
CA GLY A 780 26.18 10.58 4.92
C GLY A 780 26.90 9.68 5.94
N LEU A 781 27.95 10.20 6.59
CA LEU A 781 28.58 9.55 7.74
C LEU A 781 27.61 9.57 8.93
N ARG A 782 26.75 8.57 9.00
CA ARG A 782 25.83 8.39 10.11
C ARG A 782 26.58 7.78 11.27
N VAL A 783 27.16 8.65 12.09
CA VAL A 783 27.51 8.22 13.43
C VAL A 783 26.18 8.11 14.17
N TYR A 784 25.62 6.89 14.21
CA TYR A 784 24.50 6.55 15.08
C TYR A 784 24.94 6.65 16.55
N ASN A 785 25.35 7.83 17.05
CA ASN A 785 25.90 8.00 18.40
C ASN A 785 25.60 9.35 19.07
N ALA A 786 25.53 9.23 20.41
CA ALA A 786 25.83 10.18 21.48
C ALA A 786 24.75 11.15 22.00
N THR A 787 23.90 11.76 21.16
CA THR A 787 22.96 12.79 21.65
C THR A 787 21.54 12.28 21.95
N GLY A 788 21.18 11.10 21.45
CA GLY A 788 19.85 10.49 21.62
C GLY A 788 18.70 11.16 20.85
N LYS A 789 18.98 12.17 20.00
CA LYS A 789 17.98 12.84 19.15
C LYS A 789 17.76 12.10 17.83
N ILE A 790 16.50 11.93 17.43
CA ILE A 790 16.11 11.28 16.17
C ILE A 790 15.32 12.26 15.31
N VAL A 791 15.70 12.43 14.04
CA VAL A 791 15.05 13.36 13.11
C VAL A 791 14.24 12.60 12.06
N VAL A 792 12.94 12.84 12.04
CA VAL A 792 11.99 12.31 11.05
C VAL A 792 11.75 13.40 10.01
N GLY A 793 12.07 13.11 8.75
CA GLY A 793 12.09 14.12 7.70
C GLY A 793 11.05 13.91 6.61
N TYR A 794 10.54 15.00 6.06
CA TYR A 794 9.79 15.06 4.82
C TYR A 794 10.46 16.04 3.86
N VAL A 795 10.49 15.72 2.57
CA VAL A 795 10.91 16.62 1.50
C VAL A 795 9.85 16.62 0.41
N GLY A 796 9.39 17.80 0.02
CA GLY A 796 8.48 17.96 -1.11
C GLY A 796 7.67 19.25 -1.03
N ARG A 797 6.82 19.47 -2.03
CA ARG A 797 5.87 20.60 -2.05
C ARG A 797 4.95 20.51 -0.83
N LEU A 798 4.64 21.66 -0.22
CA LEU A 798 3.65 21.77 0.86
C LEU A 798 2.27 22.05 0.25
N ALA A 799 1.63 21.00 -0.26
CA ALA A 799 0.36 21.08 -0.96
C ALA A 799 -0.63 20.02 -0.47
N THR A 800 -1.91 20.28 -0.69
CA THR A 800 -3.05 19.49 -0.20
C THR A 800 -2.89 18.00 -0.48
N GLU A 801 -2.53 17.66 -1.71
CA GLU A 801 -2.43 16.29 -2.18
C GLU A 801 -1.25 15.52 -1.56
N LYS A 802 -0.38 16.19 -0.81
CA LYS A 802 0.76 15.56 -0.11
C LYS A 802 0.40 15.08 1.30
N SER A 803 -0.80 15.36 1.80
CA SER A 803 -1.32 14.78 3.05
C SER A 803 -0.44 15.06 4.28
N LEU A 804 0.17 16.24 4.40
CA LEU A 804 1.13 16.55 5.46
C LEU A 804 0.50 16.66 6.87
N GLY A 805 -0.82 16.88 6.95
CA GLY A 805 -1.59 16.81 8.19
C GLY A 805 -1.46 15.46 8.88
N ILE A 806 -1.24 14.36 8.13
CA ILE A 806 -1.01 13.03 8.71
C ILE A 806 0.32 12.91 9.45
N LEU A 807 1.37 13.55 8.94
CA LEU A 807 2.68 13.56 9.58
C LEU A 807 2.65 14.41 10.86
N LEU A 808 2.00 15.57 10.83
CA LEU A 808 1.83 16.41 12.02
C LEU A 808 0.97 15.71 13.09
N SER A 809 -0.07 14.99 12.67
CA SER A 809 -0.88 14.17 13.58
C SER A 809 -0.09 13.01 14.18
N ALA A 810 0.74 12.32 13.38
CA ALA A 810 1.65 11.29 13.87
C ALA A 810 2.71 11.86 14.81
N ALA A 811 3.22 13.08 14.54
CA ALA A 811 4.16 13.79 15.41
C ALA A 811 3.55 14.10 16.77
N LYS A 812 2.29 14.53 16.82
CA LYS A 812 1.52 14.74 18.06
C LYS A 812 1.46 13.46 18.90
N LEU A 813 1.21 12.31 18.27
CA LEU A 813 1.23 11.00 18.96
C LEU A 813 2.65 10.63 19.43
N LEU A 814 3.67 10.89 18.60
CA LEU A 814 5.07 10.60 18.92
C LEU A 814 5.57 11.43 20.09
N ARG A 815 5.11 12.67 20.29
CA ARG A 815 5.46 13.50 21.44
C ARG A 815 5.25 12.77 22.76
N GLY A 816 4.16 11.98 22.88
CA GLY A 816 3.85 11.21 24.08
C GLY A 816 4.77 10.00 24.32
N SER A 817 5.49 9.53 23.30
CA SER A 817 6.33 8.32 23.38
C SER A 817 7.82 8.54 23.04
N CYS A 818 8.22 9.71 22.54
CA CYS A 818 9.58 10.05 22.14
C CYS A 818 9.90 11.54 22.36
N HIS A 819 10.48 11.87 23.52
CA HIS A 819 10.85 13.25 23.87
C HIS A 819 12.01 13.83 23.05
N ASN A 820 12.82 12.96 22.43
CA ASN A 820 13.99 13.35 21.64
C ASN A 820 13.76 13.29 20.12
N CYS A 821 12.52 13.03 19.69
CA CYS A 821 12.17 13.04 18.28
C CYS A 821 11.95 14.48 17.81
N ARG A 822 12.43 14.80 16.61
CA ARG A 822 12.11 16.05 15.90
C ARG A 822 11.56 15.72 14.52
N VAL A 823 10.67 16.56 14.01
CA VAL A 823 10.14 16.46 12.66
C VAL A 823 10.70 17.60 11.84
N ARG A 824 11.28 17.31 10.68
CA ARG A 824 11.86 18.31 9.76
C ARG A 824 11.09 18.27 8.45
N ILE A 825 10.39 19.35 8.11
CA ILE A 825 9.60 19.47 6.89
C ILE A 825 10.33 20.42 5.95
N ILE A 826 10.78 19.91 4.81
CA ILE A 826 11.57 20.66 3.84
C ILE A 826 10.78 20.87 2.56
N GLY A 827 10.69 22.14 2.15
CA GLY A 827 10.03 22.57 0.93
C GLY A 827 9.07 23.72 1.19
N ASP A 828 8.55 24.27 0.10
CA ASP A 828 7.60 25.39 0.12
C ASP A 828 6.27 24.96 -0.52
N GLY A 829 5.20 25.71 -0.28
CA GLY A 829 3.92 25.44 -0.93
C GLY A 829 2.75 26.22 -0.37
N PRO A 830 1.58 26.15 -1.04
CA PRO A 830 0.40 26.91 -0.67
C PRO A 830 -0.18 26.57 0.71
N LEU A 831 0.21 25.45 1.32
CA LEU A 831 -0.27 25.01 2.64
C LEU A 831 0.67 25.32 3.81
N GLU A 832 1.75 26.04 3.55
CA GLU A 832 2.79 26.24 4.56
C GLU A 832 2.28 26.94 5.83
N ASP A 833 1.60 28.08 5.69
CA ASP A 833 1.05 28.84 6.84
C ASP A 833 0.01 28.01 7.61
N GLN A 834 -0.80 27.23 6.89
CA GLN A 834 -1.83 26.37 7.45
C GLN A 834 -1.23 25.19 8.22
N LEU A 835 -0.12 24.61 7.73
CA LEU A 835 0.60 23.53 8.42
C LEU A 835 1.32 24.04 9.68
N VAL A 836 1.85 25.27 9.65
CA VAL A 836 2.42 25.92 10.83
C VAL A 836 1.34 26.16 11.88
N ALA A 837 0.18 26.70 11.48
CA ALA A 837 -0.96 26.89 12.38
C ALA A 837 -1.43 25.56 12.99
N LEU A 838 -1.52 24.49 12.18
CA LEU A 838 -1.91 23.17 12.67
C LEU A 838 -0.90 22.59 13.69
N ALA A 839 0.39 22.81 13.47
CA ALA A 839 1.42 22.38 14.42
C ALA A 839 1.35 23.16 15.75
N ASP A 840 0.95 24.44 15.71
CA ASP A 840 0.68 25.25 16.90
C ASP A 840 -0.57 24.78 17.65
N ASP A 841 -1.68 24.54 16.93
CA ASP A 841 -2.92 23.98 17.48
C ASP A 841 -2.70 22.60 18.13
N PHE A 842 -1.78 21.80 17.60
CA PHE A 842 -1.38 20.52 18.17
C PHE A 842 -0.39 20.65 19.33
N ALA A 843 0.06 21.87 19.64
CA ALA A 843 1.10 22.18 20.60
C ALA A 843 2.36 21.35 20.35
N ILE A 844 2.84 21.30 19.10
CA ILE A 844 4.05 20.58 18.66
C ILE A 844 5.08 21.47 17.96
N MET A 845 4.93 22.80 18.01
CA MET A 845 5.85 23.73 17.35
C MET A 845 7.30 23.63 17.81
N ASP A 846 7.55 23.21 19.05
CA ASP A 846 8.90 22.93 19.52
C ASP A 846 9.50 21.66 18.89
N MET A 847 8.67 20.71 18.44
CA MET A 847 9.06 19.44 17.83
C MET A 847 9.25 19.52 16.31
N VAL A 848 8.58 20.45 15.64
CA VAL A 848 8.53 20.56 14.17
C VAL A 848 9.36 21.74 13.67
N GLU A 849 10.23 21.50 12.70
CA GLU A 849 11.03 22.53 12.01
C GLU A 849 10.67 22.57 10.52
N PHE A 850 10.24 23.74 10.05
CA PHE A 850 9.96 24.00 8.64
C PHE A 850 11.19 24.66 7.99
N VAL A 851 11.72 24.05 6.92
CA VAL A 851 12.91 24.50 6.20
C VAL A 851 12.52 24.85 4.77
N ARG A 852 12.80 26.11 4.39
CA ARG A 852 12.43 26.68 3.10
C ARG A 852 13.65 26.89 2.20
N GLY A 853 13.41 27.11 0.91
CA GLY A 853 14.45 27.62 0.01
C GLY A 853 15.53 26.61 -0.40
N VAL A 854 15.28 25.31 -0.25
CA VAL A 854 16.23 24.25 -0.62
C VAL A 854 15.95 23.79 -2.06
N TYR A 855 16.66 24.37 -3.02
CA TYR A 855 16.41 24.13 -4.45
C TYR A 855 17.55 23.44 -5.19
N ASP A 856 18.78 23.45 -4.65
CA ASP A 856 19.92 22.74 -5.23
C ASP A 856 20.15 21.37 -4.56
N GLU A 857 20.73 20.44 -5.32
CA GLU A 857 20.92 19.06 -4.86
C GLU A 857 21.91 18.94 -3.70
N VAL A 858 22.91 19.82 -3.64
CA VAL A 858 23.94 19.77 -2.60
C VAL A 858 23.36 20.18 -1.25
N ALA A 859 22.64 21.29 -1.21
CA ALA A 859 21.91 21.72 -0.01
C ALA A 859 20.87 20.66 0.40
N LEU A 860 20.15 20.07 -0.55
CA LEU A 860 19.20 19.01 -0.26
C LEU A 860 19.88 17.79 0.37
N VAL A 861 21.02 17.34 -0.16
CA VAL A 861 21.79 16.23 0.42
C VAL A 861 22.25 16.54 1.84
N GLN A 862 22.71 17.77 2.09
CA GLN A 862 23.09 18.21 3.45
C GLN A 862 21.90 18.16 4.41
N GLU A 863 20.71 18.55 3.97
CA GLU A 863 19.51 18.44 4.78
C GLU A 863 19.07 16.99 5.00
N LEU A 864 19.12 16.13 3.98
CA LEU A 864 18.84 14.70 4.09
C LEU A 864 19.81 13.99 5.06
N HIS A 865 21.07 14.43 5.10
CA HIS A 865 22.06 13.92 6.06
C HIS A 865 21.76 14.28 7.52
N LYS A 866 20.91 15.29 7.77
CA LYS A 866 20.42 15.63 9.12
C LYS A 866 19.25 14.75 9.56
N MET A 867 18.74 13.89 8.69
CA MET A 867 17.58 13.02 8.96
C MET A 867 18.02 11.59 9.31
N ASP A 868 17.17 10.90 10.08
CA ASP A 868 17.32 9.50 10.43
C ASP A 868 16.30 8.61 9.71
N VAL A 869 15.10 9.13 9.48
CA VAL A 869 13.98 8.44 8.83
C VAL A 869 13.34 9.41 7.84
N PHE A 870 13.05 8.95 6.63
CA PHE A 870 12.28 9.73 5.65
C PHE A 870 10.83 9.28 5.61
N VAL A 871 9.89 10.22 5.54
CA VAL A 871 8.46 9.95 5.48
C VAL A 871 7.87 10.43 4.16
N CYS A 872 7.10 9.57 3.51
CA CYS A 872 6.27 9.91 2.35
C CYS A 872 4.79 9.76 2.73
N THR A 873 4.08 10.89 2.78
CA THR A 873 2.70 10.97 3.27
C THR A 873 1.63 10.91 2.18
N ARG A 874 2.01 11.00 0.90
CA ARG A 874 1.04 11.02 -0.20
C ARG A 874 0.46 9.62 -0.46
N PHE A 875 -0.87 9.52 -0.45
CA PHE A 875 -1.60 8.28 -0.70
C PHE A 875 -1.42 7.75 -2.13
N LEU A 876 -1.59 8.58 -3.15
CA LEU A 876 -1.43 8.18 -4.55
C LEU A 876 -0.32 8.98 -5.20
N GLU A 877 0.92 8.54 -4.94
CA GLU A 877 2.09 9.14 -5.59
C GLU A 877 2.27 8.56 -7.01
N THR A 878 2.66 9.38 -7.98
CA THR A 878 2.94 8.88 -9.34
C THR A 878 4.25 8.10 -9.37
N LEU A 879 5.26 8.54 -8.62
CA LEU A 879 6.47 7.78 -8.32
C LEU A 879 7.04 8.23 -6.96
N GLY A 880 7.39 9.51 -6.83
CA GLY A 880 7.91 10.10 -5.59
C GLY A 880 9.43 10.22 -5.58
N ILE A 881 9.97 11.10 -6.43
CA ILE A 881 11.42 11.27 -6.59
C ILE A 881 12.15 11.63 -5.28
N ALA A 882 11.52 12.42 -4.40
CA ALA A 882 12.08 12.77 -3.09
C ALA A 882 12.35 11.53 -2.21
N ALA A 883 11.52 10.48 -2.33
CA ALA A 883 11.77 9.22 -1.64
C ALA A 883 13.01 8.52 -2.22
N LEU A 884 13.19 8.53 -3.55
CA LEU A 884 14.39 7.98 -4.19
C LEU A 884 15.66 8.76 -3.79
N GLU A 885 15.57 10.10 -3.70
CA GLU A 885 16.65 10.98 -3.22
C GLU A 885 17.05 10.65 -1.78
N ALA A 886 16.07 10.51 -0.89
CA ALA A 886 16.27 10.09 0.49
C ALA A 886 16.89 8.69 0.59
N MET A 887 16.36 7.72 -0.15
CA MET A 887 16.90 6.36 -0.24
C MET A 887 18.33 6.37 -0.76
N GLY A 888 18.64 7.24 -1.73
CA GLY A 888 19.99 7.48 -2.24
C GLY A 888 20.97 7.84 -1.12
N THR A 889 20.58 8.69 -0.18
CA THR A 889 21.41 9.01 1.00
C THR A 889 21.42 7.94 2.10
N GLY A 890 20.79 6.79 1.86
CA GLY A 890 20.67 5.68 2.80
C GLY A 890 19.64 5.89 3.90
N LEU A 891 18.62 6.75 3.69
CA LEU A 891 17.49 6.86 4.63
C LEU A 891 16.53 5.68 4.43
N PRO A 892 16.11 5.00 5.51
CA PRO A 892 14.93 4.15 5.42
C PRO A 892 13.69 5.01 5.22
N ILE A 893 12.75 4.50 4.44
CA ILE A 893 11.50 5.20 4.12
C ILE A 893 10.33 4.64 4.94
N VAL A 894 9.44 5.52 5.38
CA VAL A 894 8.12 5.20 5.92
C VAL A 894 7.09 5.84 5.01
N GLY A 895 6.17 5.06 4.47
CA GLY A 895 5.15 5.63 3.60
C GLY A 895 4.10 4.59 3.22
N PHE A 896 3.04 5.07 2.58
CA PHE A 896 1.99 4.18 2.11
C PHE A 896 2.50 3.23 1.03
N PHE A 897 2.06 1.97 1.12
CA PHE A 897 2.26 0.99 0.06
C PHE A 897 1.12 1.09 -0.96
N SER A 898 1.13 2.18 -1.72
CA SER A 898 0.09 2.50 -2.68
C SER A 898 0.64 3.37 -3.81
N GLY A 899 0.01 3.30 -4.97
CA GLY A 899 0.47 4.05 -6.14
C GLY A 899 1.88 3.68 -6.60
N GLY A 900 2.63 4.68 -7.08
CA GLY A 900 3.99 4.52 -7.60
C GLY A 900 5.04 4.14 -6.55
N THR A 901 4.78 4.33 -5.26
CA THR A 901 5.72 3.91 -4.20
C THR A 901 5.88 2.39 -4.17
N THR A 902 4.86 1.64 -4.60
CA THR A 902 4.90 0.16 -4.67
C THR A 902 5.98 -0.39 -5.60
N GLU A 903 6.55 0.45 -6.47
CA GLU A 903 7.64 0.05 -7.37
C GLU A 903 9.02 -0.01 -6.70
N PHE A 904 9.19 0.63 -5.55
CA PHE A 904 10.47 0.63 -4.85
C PHE A 904 10.37 0.41 -3.35
N LEU A 905 9.23 0.68 -2.70
CA LEU A 905 9.04 0.41 -1.28
C LEU A 905 8.76 -1.07 -1.07
N HIS A 906 9.64 -1.74 -0.33
CA HIS A 906 9.54 -3.14 0.05
C HIS A 906 9.53 -3.25 1.57
N ASP A 907 8.36 -3.61 2.11
CA ASP A 907 8.09 -3.70 3.55
C ASP A 907 9.11 -4.58 4.27
N GLY A 908 9.75 -4.03 5.31
CA GLY A 908 10.77 -4.72 6.10
C GLY A 908 12.11 -4.94 5.38
N TYR A 909 12.27 -4.51 4.13
CA TYR A 909 13.54 -4.60 3.40
C TYR A 909 14.24 -3.26 3.28
N ASN A 910 13.59 -2.24 2.73
CA ASN A 910 14.17 -0.90 2.54
C ASN A 910 13.35 0.23 3.19
N GLY A 911 12.28 -0.13 3.90
CA GLY A 911 11.39 0.79 4.59
C GLY A 911 10.28 0.04 5.32
N ILE A 912 9.35 0.80 5.89
CA ILE A 912 8.12 0.26 6.50
C ILE A 912 6.94 0.75 5.69
N ALA A 913 6.16 -0.21 5.20
CA ALA A 913 4.91 0.05 4.49
C ALA A 913 3.79 0.35 5.48
N VAL A 914 3.25 1.56 5.42
CA VAL A 914 2.05 1.94 6.16
C VAL A 914 0.84 1.37 5.42
N LYS A 915 0.16 0.41 6.05
CA LYS A 915 -0.98 -0.35 5.48
C LYS A 915 -2.34 0.13 5.97
N GLU A 916 -2.38 1.12 6.84
CA GLU A 916 -3.62 1.73 7.33
C GLU A 916 -3.50 3.24 7.12
N PRO A 917 -4.50 3.92 6.55
CA PRO A 917 -4.39 5.30 6.11
C PRO A 917 -4.61 6.26 7.29
N SER A 918 -3.85 6.09 8.38
CA SER A 918 -4.07 6.77 9.65
C SER A 918 -2.78 7.32 10.27
N ALA A 919 -2.92 8.39 11.06
CA ALA A 919 -1.81 8.95 11.84
C ALA A 919 -1.23 7.95 12.84
N GLY A 920 -2.06 7.06 13.41
CA GLY A 920 -1.63 6.01 14.32
C GLY A 920 -0.68 5.01 13.64
N ALA A 921 -1.01 4.57 12.44
CA ALA A 921 -0.16 3.66 11.68
C ALA A 921 1.17 4.30 11.24
N PHE A 922 1.16 5.58 10.86
CA PHE A 922 2.40 6.34 10.64
C PHE A 922 3.22 6.47 11.92
N HIS A 923 2.58 6.80 13.05
CA HIS A 923 3.22 6.86 14.36
C HIS A 923 3.92 5.54 14.68
N ASP A 924 3.24 4.40 14.53
CA ASP A 924 3.80 3.09 14.87
C ASP A 924 4.98 2.71 13.97
N ALA A 925 4.88 2.98 12.66
CA ALA A 925 5.96 2.76 11.71
C ALA A 925 7.19 3.63 12.02
N ILE A 926 6.98 4.93 12.29
CA ILE A 926 8.06 5.84 12.67
C ILE A 926 8.68 5.38 14.01
N LYS A 927 7.84 5.04 14.99
CA LYS A 927 8.28 4.60 16.32
C LYS A 927 9.14 3.35 16.25
N ALA A 928 8.83 2.38 15.39
CA ALA A 928 9.66 1.19 15.19
C ALA A 928 11.11 1.55 14.76
N LEU A 929 11.27 2.51 13.86
CA LEU A 929 12.59 2.98 13.40
C LEU A 929 13.29 3.90 14.39
N VAL A 930 12.54 4.65 15.18
CA VAL A 930 13.07 5.47 16.28
C VAL A 930 13.68 4.57 17.34
N GLN A 931 12.99 3.49 17.72
CA GLN A 931 13.34 2.60 18.83
C GLN A 931 14.42 1.56 18.49
N ASP A 932 14.56 1.16 17.23
CA ASP A 932 15.54 0.16 16.78
C ASP A 932 16.55 0.75 15.78
N PRO A 933 17.73 1.22 16.27
CA PRO A 933 18.80 1.72 15.42
C PRO A 933 19.34 0.68 14.43
N ALA A 934 19.34 -0.61 14.80
CA ALA A 934 19.86 -1.67 13.95
C ALA A 934 18.92 -1.93 12.77
N LEU A 935 17.60 -1.95 13.02
CA LEU A 935 16.58 -1.99 11.98
C LEU A 935 16.68 -0.76 11.07
N ARG A 936 16.79 0.44 11.65
CA ARG A 936 16.94 1.70 10.90
C ARG A 936 18.15 1.66 9.96
N GLN A 937 19.29 1.18 10.45
CA GLN A 937 20.50 1.03 9.64
C GLN A 937 20.34 -0.03 8.53
N TYR A 938 19.78 -1.19 8.86
CA TYR A 938 19.54 -2.28 7.91
C TYR A 938 18.64 -1.81 6.75
N LEU A 939 17.50 -1.20 7.06
CA LEU A 939 16.57 -0.70 6.05
C LEU A 939 17.19 0.43 5.22
N GLY A 940 17.93 1.34 5.84
CA GLY A 940 18.62 2.43 5.13
C GLY A 940 19.69 1.95 4.14
N MET A 941 20.46 0.91 4.50
CA MET A 941 21.42 0.29 3.58
C MET A 941 20.73 -0.35 2.37
N ASN A 942 19.61 -1.03 2.58
CA ASN A 942 18.84 -1.64 1.50
C ASN A 942 18.09 -0.61 0.65
N ALA A 943 17.68 0.52 1.24
CA ALA A 943 17.14 1.67 0.52
C ALA A 943 18.16 2.21 -0.49
N ARG A 944 19.39 2.47 -0.05
CA ARG A 944 20.51 2.82 -0.94
C ARG A 944 20.70 1.78 -2.04
N ARG A 945 20.73 0.50 -1.66
CA ARG A 945 20.95 -0.60 -2.61
C ARG A 945 19.87 -0.66 -3.68
N THR A 946 18.62 -0.38 -3.32
CA THR A 946 17.49 -0.34 -4.26
C THR A 946 17.70 0.73 -5.34
N VAL A 947 18.16 1.92 -4.96
CA VAL A 947 18.49 3.01 -5.89
C VAL A 947 19.63 2.60 -6.83
N GLU A 948 20.72 2.07 -6.28
CA GLU A 948 21.90 1.66 -7.06
C GLU A 948 21.61 0.56 -8.10
N LEU A 949 20.62 -0.27 -7.85
CA LEU A 949 20.26 -1.37 -8.76
C LEU A 949 19.24 -0.94 -9.82
N TRP A 950 18.28 -0.09 -9.47
CA TRP A 950 17.09 0.11 -10.29
C TRP A 950 16.80 1.56 -10.68
N PHE A 951 17.32 2.55 -9.93
CA PHE A 951 16.96 3.97 -10.09
C PHE A 951 18.17 4.88 -10.28
N ARG A 952 19.26 4.37 -10.86
CA ARG A 952 20.41 5.20 -11.21
C ARG A 952 20.10 6.10 -12.41
N GLN A 953 20.35 7.39 -12.27
CA GLN A 953 20.14 8.37 -13.34
C GLN A 953 20.89 8.02 -14.62
N ASP A 954 22.15 7.57 -14.53
CA ASP A 954 22.97 7.20 -15.68
C ASP A 954 22.43 6.01 -16.49
N GLN A 955 21.55 5.19 -15.89
CA GLN A 955 20.85 4.10 -16.58
C GLN A 955 19.47 4.51 -17.11
N GLN A 956 18.74 5.38 -16.39
CA GLN A 956 17.39 5.78 -16.77
C GLN A 956 17.37 6.86 -17.86
N LEU A 957 18.24 7.86 -17.75
CA LEU A 957 18.24 9.05 -18.59
C LEU A 957 18.48 8.79 -20.09
N PRO A 958 19.36 7.85 -20.49
CA PRO A 958 19.54 7.50 -21.91
C PRO A 958 18.26 7.02 -22.62
N ASN A 959 17.26 6.54 -21.89
CA ASN A 959 16.01 6.07 -22.47
C ASN A 959 15.14 7.20 -23.03
N TYR A 960 15.14 8.37 -22.37
CA TYR A 960 14.50 9.58 -22.90
C TYR A 960 15.14 10.01 -24.22
N GLY A 961 16.46 9.94 -24.31
CA GLY A 961 17.21 10.31 -25.53
C GLY A 961 16.89 9.41 -26.71
N LYS A 962 16.78 8.10 -26.47
CA LYS A 962 16.36 7.12 -27.47
C LYS A 962 14.93 7.40 -27.97
N LEU A 963 14.03 7.78 -27.06
CA LEU A 963 12.66 8.13 -27.42
C LEU A 963 12.62 9.38 -28.30
N TYR A 964 13.25 10.48 -27.88
CA TYR A 964 13.26 11.72 -28.66
C TYR A 964 13.87 11.53 -30.06
N LYS A 965 14.98 10.78 -30.17
CA LYS A 965 15.55 10.43 -31.49
C LYS A 965 14.56 9.72 -32.40
N ARG A 966 13.82 8.75 -31.86
CA ARG A 966 12.84 7.96 -32.63
C ARG A 966 11.62 8.77 -33.06
N LEU A 967 11.28 9.82 -32.34
CA LEU A 967 10.22 10.75 -32.73
C LEU A 967 10.71 11.76 -33.77
N LEU A 968 11.99 12.15 -33.69
CA LEU A 968 12.61 13.11 -34.60
C LEU A 968 13.03 12.50 -35.96
N TYR A 969 13.49 11.25 -36.01
CA TYR A 969 14.09 10.59 -37.19
C TYR A 969 13.50 9.20 -37.45
#